data_AF-A0A5N6RF37-F1
#
_entry.id   AF-A0A5N6RF37-F1
#
_cell.length_a   1.000
_cell.length_b   1.000
_cell.length_c   1.000
_cell.angle_alpha   90.00
_cell.angle_beta   90.00
_cell.angle_gamma   90.00
#
_symmetry.space_group_name_H-M   'P 1'
#
loop_
_entity.id
_entity.type
_entity.pdbx_description
1 polymer ?
#
loop_
_entity_poly.entity_id
_entity_poly.type
_entity_poly.pdbx_seq_one_letter_code
_entity_poly.pdbx_strand_id
1 'polypeptide(L)'
;MALKGSLLSLAYALVLALNLLVIPSESAAPQAFRRDPGHPQWHHGAFQDVRESVRTDVRRLLHTRAEVPFQVPLEVNVVLIGFNGDGGYRYKVDDHKLEEFLRVSFPTHRPLCLETGEHLDIEHHVVFNAFHAGQPELIALEKALKEAMVPAGSARETDYGREVPLFEIDATAVEPVFEKLYSYIFDMDNVRYSAAEMDRPVPSAIFIVNFDKVRMDPRNKEIDLGHLMYDKLTQLTEEDMKKQEGGYIYRYRYNGGGASQVWLGSGRFVVIDLSAGPCTYGKIETEEGSVSARTLPRLQHVMLPKSLGPASGHSSHDIFVGQLASLISTTVEHVIAPDVRFETVDLAMRLLVPIIVLQNHNRYNIMDKGHNYSINIEAIEAEVKKMVHDGQEVVIVGGSHSLHRHEKLAIAVSKAMRGHSLQETKKDGRFHVHTKTYLDGAILKEEMERSADVLAAGLLEVADPSLSSKFFLRQHWMDESEGSSDSILKHKPLWASYDSKRGKKKKKTERKQGDLYRTYGTRVIPVFVLSLADVDAQLMMEDESLIWTSNDVVIVLEHQSEKIPLSYVSETERRHAIPSQAQRHILAGLASVVGGLSAPYEKASHVHERPVVNWLWAAGCHPFGPFSNTSQISQMLQDVALRNSIYARVDSALHRIRDTSEAVEAFAADHLKTSLGEPVKGKKNKTTTQLWLEKFYRKTTNLPEPFPHELVERLEKYLDSLEEQLVDLSSLLYDHRLQDAHLNSSEILQSSIFTQQYVDHVLASEREKMRCCEIEFKYPVQSSQTYIYGAILIAGFFVYFLVIFFSNPVR
;
A
#
# COMPACT_ATOMS: atom_id res chain seq x y z
N MET A 1 -75.73 32.99 34.61
CA MET A 1 -75.59 32.00 33.53
C MET A 1 -74.25 32.06 32.79
N ALA A 2 -73.54 33.20 32.75
CA ALA A 2 -72.27 33.33 32.02
C ALA A 2 -71.06 32.56 32.62
N LEU A 3 -70.98 32.35 33.94
CA LEU A 3 -69.84 31.64 34.54
C LEU A 3 -69.81 30.12 34.28
N LYS A 4 -70.97 29.48 34.07
CA LYS A 4 -71.02 28.02 33.83
C LYS A 4 -70.53 27.64 32.42
N GLY A 5 -70.72 28.51 31.43
CA GLY A 5 -70.24 28.27 30.06
C GLY A 5 -68.71 28.34 29.95
N SER A 6 -68.08 29.27 30.69
CA SER A 6 -66.62 29.44 30.66
C SER A 6 -65.88 28.28 31.34
N LEU A 7 -66.42 27.73 32.42
CA LEU A 7 -65.83 26.58 33.13
C LEU A 7 -65.96 25.28 32.32
N LEU A 8 -67.08 25.09 31.61
CA LEU A 8 -67.23 23.93 30.71
C LEU A 8 -66.28 24.02 29.50
N SER A 9 -66.09 25.22 28.95
CA SER A 9 -65.17 25.44 27.83
C SER A 9 -63.71 25.24 28.24
N LEU A 10 -63.33 25.66 29.46
CA LEU A 10 -61.98 25.40 29.98
C LEU A 10 -61.77 23.90 30.25
N ALA A 11 -62.77 23.21 30.80
CA ALA A 11 -62.68 21.77 31.03
C ALA A 11 -62.57 20.99 29.71
N TYR A 12 -63.33 21.37 28.67
CA TYR A 12 -63.20 20.76 27.34
C TYR A 12 -61.85 21.05 26.70
N ALA A 13 -61.33 22.27 26.82
CA ALA A 13 -60.00 22.62 26.33
C ALA A 13 -58.89 21.86 27.08
N LEU A 14 -59.04 21.67 28.40
CA LEU A 14 -58.09 20.90 29.20
C LEU A 14 -58.13 19.41 28.85
N VAL A 15 -59.33 18.85 28.62
CA VAL A 15 -59.49 17.44 28.20
C VAL A 15 -58.99 17.23 26.76
N LEU A 16 -59.15 18.20 25.85
CA LEU A 16 -58.53 18.14 24.53
C LEU A 16 -57.00 18.27 24.60
N ALA A 17 -56.48 19.14 25.46
CA ALA A 17 -55.04 19.28 25.69
C ALA A 17 -54.42 18.04 26.35
N LEU A 18 -55.13 17.41 27.30
CA LEU A 18 -54.72 16.14 27.91
C LEU A 18 -54.84 14.95 26.95
N ASN A 19 -55.84 14.92 26.05
CA ASN A 19 -55.91 13.89 25.00
C ASN A 19 -54.88 14.12 23.88
N LEU A 20 -54.42 15.36 23.65
CA LEU A 20 -53.28 15.65 22.76
C LEU A 20 -51.92 15.33 23.40
N LEU A 21 -51.83 15.29 24.74
CA LEU A 21 -50.67 14.83 25.49
C LEU A 21 -50.65 13.30 25.72
N VAL A 22 -51.75 12.61 25.40
CA VAL A 22 -51.86 11.14 25.37
C VAL A 22 -52.16 10.70 23.94
N ILE A 23 -51.34 11.17 23.00
CA ILE A 23 -51.01 10.30 21.87
C ILE A 23 -50.02 9.31 22.49
N PRO A 24 -50.35 8.01 22.67
CA PRO A 24 -49.29 7.04 22.87
C PRO A 24 -48.38 7.28 21.68
N SER A 25 -47.13 7.71 21.91
CA SER A 25 -46.12 7.72 20.87
C SER A 25 -46.28 6.38 20.16
N GLU A 26 -46.80 6.38 18.93
CA GLU A 26 -46.73 5.20 18.08
C GLU A 26 -45.28 4.79 18.22
N SER A 27 -45.06 3.62 18.82
CA SER A 27 -43.73 3.11 19.07
C SER A 27 -43.01 3.24 17.74
N ALA A 28 -42.08 4.19 17.63
CA ALA A 28 -41.37 4.44 16.40
C ALA A 28 -40.89 3.06 15.92
N ALA A 29 -41.21 2.71 14.68
CA ALA A 29 -40.88 1.40 14.14
C ALA A 29 -39.42 1.06 14.50
N PRO A 30 -39.12 -0.18 14.92
CA PRO A 30 -37.76 -0.55 15.29
C PRO A 30 -36.80 -0.17 14.16
N GLN A 31 -35.88 0.75 14.45
CA GLN A 31 -35.02 1.39 13.45
C GLN A 31 -33.56 1.15 13.81
N ALA A 32 -32.88 0.35 12.99
CA ALA A 32 -31.43 0.16 13.08
C ALA A 32 -30.66 1.47 12.83
N PHE A 33 -29.41 1.54 13.27
CA PHE A 33 -28.53 2.72 13.13
C PHE A 33 -29.03 3.94 13.91
N ARG A 34 -29.72 3.71 15.04
CA ARG A 34 -30.22 4.78 15.91
C ARG A 34 -29.27 5.01 17.08
N ARG A 35 -28.82 6.26 17.24
CA ARG A 35 -27.98 6.69 18.36
C ARG A 35 -28.85 7.15 19.53
N ASP A 36 -28.96 6.30 20.54
CA ASP A 36 -29.58 6.69 21.81
C ASP A 36 -28.55 7.33 22.77
N PRO A 37 -28.97 8.20 23.71
CA PRO A 37 -28.06 8.82 24.67
C PRO A 37 -27.28 7.77 25.48
N GLY A 38 -25.95 7.80 25.41
CA GLY A 38 -25.06 6.82 26.05
C GLY A 38 -24.54 5.72 25.14
N HIS A 39 -24.79 5.76 23.83
CA HIS A 39 -24.16 4.87 22.86
C HIS A 39 -22.61 4.99 22.94
N PRO A 40 -21.85 3.88 23.01
CA PRO A 40 -20.40 3.93 22.99
C PRO A 40 -19.92 4.62 21.71
N GLN A 41 -19.13 5.67 21.86
CA GLN A 41 -18.54 6.37 20.72
C GLN A 41 -17.21 5.73 20.40
N TRP A 42 -16.92 5.56 19.11
CA TRP A 42 -15.54 5.30 18.69
C TRP A 42 -14.67 6.46 19.18
N HIS A 43 -13.55 6.11 19.80
CA HIS A 43 -12.58 7.06 20.29
C HIS A 43 -11.30 6.85 19.50
N HIS A 44 -10.98 7.82 18.63
CA HIS A 44 -9.65 7.93 18.04
C HIS A 44 -8.61 8.00 19.15
N GLY A 45 -7.59 7.16 19.10
CA GLY A 45 -6.50 7.19 20.08
C GLY A 45 -5.85 8.58 20.10
N ALA A 46 -5.35 9.03 21.26
CA ALA A 46 -4.60 10.28 21.28
C ALA A 46 -3.16 10.01 20.83
N PHE A 47 -2.71 10.63 19.74
CA PHE A 47 -1.30 10.56 19.33
C PHE A 47 -0.33 10.96 20.45
N GLN A 48 -0.78 11.81 21.39
CA GLN A 48 -0.01 12.19 22.58
C GLN A 48 0.46 10.99 23.41
N ASP A 49 -0.27 9.88 23.39
CA ASP A 49 0.08 8.68 24.16
C ASP A 49 1.33 7.97 23.59
N VAL A 50 1.58 8.11 22.28
CA VAL A 50 2.70 7.48 21.57
C VAL A 50 3.80 8.47 21.16
N ARG A 51 3.54 9.78 21.23
CA ARG A 51 4.43 10.85 20.77
C ARG A 51 5.85 10.78 21.34
N GLU A 52 6.01 10.54 22.64
CA GLU A 52 7.35 10.48 23.26
C GLU A 52 8.13 9.21 22.84
N SER A 53 7.42 8.12 22.55
CA SER A 53 8.04 6.92 21.97
C SER A 53 8.54 7.22 20.57
N VAL A 54 7.69 7.82 19.73
CA VAL A 54 8.04 8.22 18.35
C VAL A 54 9.23 9.17 18.36
N ARG A 55 9.24 10.20 19.21
CA ARG A 55 10.38 11.12 19.34
C ARG A 55 11.67 10.38 19.69
N THR A 56 11.61 9.46 20.65
CA THR A 56 12.78 8.67 21.05
C THR A 56 13.31 7.81 19.90
N ASP A 57 12.42 7.24 19.09
CA ASP A 57 12.79 6.39 17.96
C ASP A 57 13.33 7.22 16.78
N VAL A 58 12.73 8.38 16.47
CA VAL A 58 13.26 9.35 15.49
C VAL A 58 14.66 9.81 15.89
N ARG A 59 14.84 10.17 17.16
CA ARG A 59 16.16 10.55 17.68
C ARG A 59 17.18 9.43 17.55
N ARG A 60 16.76 8.17 17.78
CA ARG A 60 17.64 7.01 17.56
C ARG A 60 17.98 6.86 16.08
N LEU A 61 17.00 7.01 15.19
CA LEU A 61 17.16 6.91 13.74
C LEU A 61 18.17 7.93 13.21
N LEU A 62 18.07 9.19 13.63
CA LEU A 62 18.92 10.27 13.10
C LEU A 62 20.36 10.25 13.65
N HIS A 63 20.58 9.65 14.81
CA HIS A 63 21.88 9.71 15.49
C HIS A 63 22.61 8.38 15.64
N THR A 64 21.99 7.26 15.26
CA THR A 64 22.61 5.93 15.34
C THR A 64 23.06 5.48 13.94
N ARG A 65 24.16 4.72 13.88
CA ARG A 65 24.64 4.07 12.64
C ARG A 65 23.79 2.89 12.17
N ALA A 66 22.80 2.50 12.96
CA ALA A 66 21.93 1.38 12.63
C ALA A 66 20.82 1.90 11.72
N GLU A 67 20.52 1.16 10.66
CA GLU A 67 19.34 1.36 9.82
C GLU A 67 18.09 1.07 10.66
N VAL A 68 17.64 2.07 11.41
CA VAL A 68 16.39 2.02 12.16
C VAL A 68 15.32 2.67 11.27
N PRO A 69 14.21 1.97 10.96
CA PRO A 69 13.14 2.55 10.16
C PRO A 69 12.35 3.58 10.98
N PHE A 70 11.73 4.54 10.29
CA PHE A 70 10.87 5.56 10.87
C PHE A 70 9.53 4.93 11.28
N GLN A 71 9.21 5.01 12.58
CA GLN A 71 8.01 4.40 13.15
C GLN A 71 6.79 5.30 12.95
N VAL A 72 5.75 4.77 12.29
CA VAL A 72 4.48 5.46 12.05
C VAL A 72 3.34 4.64 12.65
N PRO A 73 2.62 5.13 13.66
CA PRO A 73 1.48 4.40 14.20
C PRO A 73 0.35 4.31 13.15
N LEU A 74 -0.27 3.14 13.06
CA LEU A 74 -1.35 2.87 12.12
C LEU A 74 -2.54 2.26 12.86
N GLU A 75 -3.67 2.97 12.89
CA GLU A 75 -4.89 2.47 13.53
C GLU A 75 -5.68 1.55 12.58
N VAL A 76 -6.08 0.38 13.08
CA VAL A 76 -6.87 -0.61 12.34
C VAL A 76 -8.09 -1.00 13.17
N ASN A 77 -9.29 -0.64 12.69
CA ASN A 77 -10.54 -0.91 13.38
C ASN A 77 -11.16 -2.22 12.88
N VAL A 78 -11.33 -3.19 13.77
CA VAL A 78 -11.93 -4.51 13.51
C VAL A 78 -13.33 -4.55 14.12
N VAL A 79 -14.34 -4.60 13.25
CA VAL A 79 -15.73 -4.57 13.65
C VAL A 79 -16.31 -5.98 13.54
N LEU A 80 -16.66 -6.56 14.68
CA LEU A 80 -17.20 -7.91 14.80
C LEU A 80 -18.73 -7.89 14.73
N ILE A 81 -19.30 -8.34 13.61
CA ILE A 81 -20.74 -8.37 13.34
C ILE A 81 -21.27 -9.80 13.50
N GLY A 82 -22.20 -10.01 14.42
CA GLY A 82 -22.76 -11.35 14.69
C GLY A 82 -21.93 -12.23 15.63
N PHE A 83 -21.01 -11.62 16.39
CA PHE A 83 -20.15 -12.29 17.38
C PHE A 83 -20.49 -11.93 18.83
N ASN A 84 -21.65 -11.33 19.09
CA ASN A 84 -22.10 -11.03 20.45
C ASN A 84 -23.14 -12.05 20.95
N GLY A 85 -23.18 -13.23 20.30
CA GLY A 85 -24.18 -14.26 20.55
C GLY A 85 -25.54 -13.98 19.91
N ASP A 86 -25.55 -13.12 18.89
CA ASP A 86 -26.71 -12.68 18.12
C ASP A 86 -26.73 -13.24 16.69
N GLY A 87 -25.55 -13.43 16.09
CA GLY A 87 -25.35 -14.02 14.77
C GLY A 87 -25.35 -15.55 14.73
N GLY A 88 -24.70 -16.10 13.70
CA GLY A 88 -24.63 -17.53 13.43
C GLY A 88 -24.08 -18.33 14.62
N TYR A 89 -24.69 -19.49 14.89
CA TYR A 89 -24.35 -20.37 16.03
C TYR A 89 -24.43 -19.72 17.42
N ARG A 90 -24.94 -18.49 17.53
CA ARG A 90 -24.85 -17.65 18.74
C ARG A 90 -23.41 -17.60 19.29
N TYR A 91 -22.43 -17.62 18.39
CA TYR A 91 -21.03 -17.62 18.78
C TYR A 91 -20.61 -16.27 19.37
N LYS A 92 -19.69 -16.34 20.34
CA LYS A 92 -19.14 -15.17 21.00
C LYS A 92 -17.62 -15.13 20.84
N VAL A 93 -17.12 -13.97 20.47
CA VAL A 93 -15.69 -13.63 20.52
C VAL A 93 -15.54 -12.49 21.52
N ASP A 94 -14.53 -12.59 22.38
CA ASP A 94 -14.17 -11.53 23.33
C ASP A 94 -13.28 -10.53 22.58
N ASP A 95 -13.79 -9.31 22.38
CA ASP A 95 -13.15 -8.25 21.62
C ASP A 95 -11.83 -7.80 22.26
N HIS A 96 -11.80 -7.60 23.58
CA HIS A 96 -10.58 -7.24 24.30
C HIS A 96 -9.48 -8.30 24.22
N LYS A 97 -9.83 -9.59 24.31
CA LYS A 97 -8.84 -10.67 24.12
C LYS A 97 -8.33 -10.75 22.69
N LEU A 98 -9.20 -10.52 21.71
CA LEU A 98 -8.79 -10.50 20.30
C LEU A 98 -7.83 -9.32 20.04
N GLU A 99 -8.14 -8.14 20.58
CA GLU A 99 -7.29 -6.95 20.50
C GLU A 99 -5.90 -7.20 21.11
N GLU A 100 -5.85 -7.75 22.33
CA GLU A 100 -4.59 -8.12 22.99
C GLU A 100 -3.81 -9.15 22.17
N PHE A 101 -4.48 -10.17 21.64
CA PHE A 101 -3.86 -11.20 20.82
C PHE A 101 -3.25 -10.62 19.53
N LEU A 102 -3.97 -9.72 18.84
CA LEU A 102 -3.49 -9.03 17.65
C LEU A 102 -2.28 -8.14 17.97
N ARG A 103 -2.36 -7.35 19.05
CA ARG A 103 -1.28 -6.47 19.50
C ARG A 103 0.01 -7.23 19.81
N VAL A 104 -0.08 -8.42 20.42
CA VAL A 104 1.09 -9.26 20.73
C VAL A 104 1.62 -9.98 19.50
N SER A 105 0.74 -10.46 18.62
CA SER A 105 1.11 -11.30 17.49
C SER A 105 1.62 -10.53 16.28
N PHE A 106 1.06 -9.35 16.02
CA PHE A 106 1.35 -8.53 14.84
C PHE A 106 1.58 -7.05 15.22
N PRO A 107 2.59 -6.75 16.06
CA PRO A 107 2.81 -5.40 16.57
C PRO A 107 3.28 -4.41 15.49
N THR A 108 4.02 -4.89 14.48
CA THR A 108 4.57 -4.05 13.42
C THR A 108 4.39 -4.63 12.03
N HIS A 109 4.41 -3.75 11.03
CA HIS A 109 4.38 -4.10 9.61
C HIS A 109 5.27 -3.14 8.80
N ARG A 110 6.16 -3.67 7.96
CA ARG A 110 7.10 -2.87 7.16
C ARG A 110 6.86 -3.11 5.67
N PRO A 111 6.30 -2.12 4.93
CA PRO A 111 6.10 -2.24 3.49
C PRO A 111 7.42 -2.36 2.72
N LEU A 112 7.35 -3.00 1.56
CA LEU A 112 8.44 -3.12 0.59
C LEU A 112 8.11 -2.39 -0.72
N CYS A 113 9.14 -2.13 -1.52
CA CYS A 113 8.99 -1.74 -2.91
C CYS A 113 8.99 -2.99 -3.80
N LEU A 114 7.95 -3.18 -4.62
CA LEU A 114 7.83 -4.36 -5.50
C LEU A 114 8.85 -4.36 -6.65
N GLU A 115 9.29 -3.18 -7.10
CA GLU A 115 10.26 -3.05 -8.19
C GLU A 115 11.68 -3.45 -7.73
N THR A 116 12.10 -2.98 -6.56
CA THR A 116 13.44 -3.22 -6.02
C THR A 116 13.50 -4.47 -5.13
N GLY A 117 12.39 -4.86 -4.51
CA GLY A 117 12.35 -5.90 -3.47
C GLY A 117 12.91 -5.44 -2.12
N GLU A 118 13.24 -4.16 -1.98
CA GLU A 118 13.83 -3.58 -0.76
C GLU A 118 12.75 -3.07 0.20
N HIS A 119 13.08 -3.03 1.49
CA HIS A 119 12.19 -2.48 2.50
C HIS A 119 12.26 -0.95 2.51
N LEU A 120 11.10 -0.29 2.61
CA LEU A 120 11.06 1.14 2.84
C LEU A 120 11.58 1.48 4.24
N ASP A 121 12.18 2.65 4.43
CA ASP A 121 12.64 3.19 5.71
C ASP A 121 11.50 3.64 6.63
N ILE A 122 10.33 3.01 6.52
CA ILE A 122 9.12 3.30 7.27
C ILE A 122 8.55 1.98 7.78
N GLU A 123 8.26 1.93 9.07
CA GLU A 123 7.65 0.76 9.73
C GLU A 123 6.40 1.20 10.47
N HIS A 124 5.32 0.44 10.29
CA HIS A 124 4.06 0.67 10.98
C HIS A 124 4.05 0.01 12.33
N HIS A 125 3.73 0.77 13.38
CA HIS A 125 3.29 0.22 14.65
C HIS A 125 1.77 0.11 14.64
N VAL A 126 1.24 -1.10 14.53
CA VAL A 126 -0.18 -1.32 14.28
C VAL A 126 -0.95 -1.28 15.60
N VAL A 127 -1.93 -0.38 15.69
CA VAL A 127 -2.83 -0.23 16.83
C VAL A 127 -4.18 -0.80 16.43
N PHE A 128 -4.50 -2.00 16.91
CA PHE A 128 -5.78 -2.64 16.65
C PHE A 128 -6.84 -2.17 17.65
N ASN A 129 -8.01 -1.84 17.14
CA ASN A 129 -9.22 -1.57 17.92
C ASN A 129 -10.27 -2.60 17.53
N ALA A 130 -10.69 -3.46 18.45
CA ALA A 130 -11.72 -4.47 18.18
C ALA A 130 -12.99 -4.14 18.97
N PHE A 131 -14.16 -4.19 18.32
CA PHE A 131 -15.44 -4.00 19.00
C PHE A 131 -16.60 -4.64 18.22
N HIS A 132 -17.72 -4.84 18.91
CA HIS A 132 -18.92 -5.45 18.36
C HIS A 132 -19.89 -4.45 17.74
N ALA A 133 -20.52 -4.84 16.62
CA ALA A 133 -21.73 -4.19 16.15
C ALA A 133 -22.95 -4.67 16.95
N GLY A 134 -23.98 -3.83 17.04
CA GLY A 134 -25.23 -4.17 17.75
C GLY A 134 -26.12 -5.14 16.98
N GLN A 135 -27.02 -5.78 17.71
CA GLN A 135 -28.04 -6.68 17.14
C GLN A 135 -28.95 -5.98 16.10
N PRO A 136 -29.43 -4.73 16.31
CA PRO A 136 -30.22 -4.04 15.29
C PRO A 136 -29.47 -3.88 13.96
N GLU A 137 -28.17 -3.54 14.01
CA GLU A 137 -27.31 -3.37 12.84
C GLU A 137 -27.08 -4.69 12.11
N LEU A 138 -26.81 -5.77 12.85
CA LEU A 138 -26.72 -7.13 12.30
C LEU A 138 -28.01 -7.52 11.56
N ILE A 139 -29.16 -7.34 12.20
CA ILE A 139 -30.46 -7.72 11.63
C ILE A 139 -30.79 -6.89 10.37
N ALA A 140 -30.41 -5.62 10.33
CA ALA A 140 -30.56 -4.78 9.14
C ALA A 140 -29.71 -5.30 7.97
N LEU A 141 -28.47 -5.74 8.23
CA LEU A 141 -27.62 -6.38 7.24
C LEU A 141 -28.20 -7.73 6.77
N GLU A 142 -28.63 -8.60 7.70
CA GLU A 142 -29.25 -9.89 7.36
C GLU A 142 -30.48 -9.71 6.46
N LYS A 143 -31.29 -8.68 6.74
CA LYS A 143 -32.44 -8.31 5.90
C LYS A 143 -32.01 -7.89 4.50
N ALA A 144 -31.02 -6.99 4.40
CA ALA A 144 -30.53 -6.51 3.11
C ALA A 144 -29.95 -7.64 2.26
N LEU A 145 -29.17 -8.54 2.87
CA LEU A 145 -28.62 -9.70 2.17
C LEU A 145 -29.71 -10.67 1.73
N LYS A 146 -30.69 -10.98 2.60
CA LYS A 146 -31.82 -11.85 2.27
C LYS A 146 -32.61 -11.33 1.07
N GLU A 147 -32.80 -10.01 0.99
CA GLU A 147 -33.48 -9.35 -0.14
C GLU A 147 -32.63 -9.34 -1.41
N ALA A 148 -31.30 -9.30 -1.29
CA ALA A 148 -30.36 -9.28 -2.42
C ALA A 148 -29.99 -10.68 -2.97
N MET A 149 -30.36 -11.77 -2.28
CA MET A 149 -30.05 -13.14 -2.71
C MET A 149 -30.82 -13.53 -3.98
N VAL A 150 -30.09 -13.85 -5.05
CA VAL A 150 -30.64 -14.34 -6.31
C VAL A 150 -30.32 -15.83 -6.49
N PRO A 151 -31.29 -16.70 -6.81
CA PRO A 151 -31.02 -18.12 -7.07
C PRO A 151 -30.08 -18.31 -8.27
N ALA A 152 -29.01 -19.09 -8.09
CA ALA A 152 -27.96 -19.33 -9.08
C ALA A 152 -27.69 -20.82 -9.35
N GLY A 153 -28.67 -21.69 -9.09
CA GLY A 153 -28.58 -23.14 -9.34
C GLY A 153 -28.25 -23.95 -8.09
N SER A 154 -27.38 -24.97 -8.24
CA SER A 154 -26.89 -25.79 -7.13
C SER A 154 -25.37 -25.66 -6.97
N ALA A 155 -24.91 -25.71 -5.73
CA ALA A 155 -23.50 -25.80 -5.38
C ALA A 155 -23.25 -27.10 -4.60
N ARG A 156 -22.02 -27.63 -4.73
CA ARG A 156 -21.62 -28.84 -4.04
C ARG A 156 -20.96 -28.49 -2.70
N GLU A 157 -21.48 -29.04 -1.61
CA GLU A 157 -20.84 -28.94 -0.31
C GLU A 157 -19.48 -29.66 -0.30
N THR A 158 -18.49 -29.07 0.35
CA THR A 158 -17.11 -29.57 0.39
C THR A 158 -16.94 -30.83 1.23
N ASP A 159 -17.69 -30.99 2.31
CA ASP A 159 -17.51 -32.08 3.27
C ASP A 159 -18.26 -33.37 2.91
N TYR A 160 -19.49 -33.24 2.40
CA TYR A 160 -20.36 -34.38 2.12
C TYR A 160 -20.62 -34.58 0.63
N GLY A 161 -20.16 -33.65 -0.21
CA GLY A 161 -20.38 -33.70 -1.66
C GLY A 161 -21.84 -33.58 -2.07
N ARG A 162 -22.74 -33.18 -1.15
CA ARG A 162 -24.17 -32.99 -1.37
C ARG A 162 -24.40 -31.73 -2.20
N GLU A 163 -25.32 -31.80 -3.15
CA GLU A 163 -25.81 -30.61 -3.84
C GLU A 163 -26.83 -29.87 -2.99
N VAL A 164 -26.61 -28.57 -2.82
CA VAL A 164 -27.48 -27.64 -2.11
C VAL A 164 -27.80 -26.44 -2.99
N PRO A 165 -28.93 -25.75 -2.78
CA PRO A 165 -29.24 -24.52 -3.50
C PRO A 165 -28.12 -23.48 -3.34
N LEU A 166 -27.77 -22.82 -4.45
CA LEU A 166 -26.82 -21.72 -4.50
C LEU A 166 -27.56 -20.41 -4.70
N PHE A 167 -27.16 -19.40 -3.93
CA PHE A 167 -27.56 -18.01 -4.11
C PHE A 167 -26.33 -17.14 -4.41
N GLU A 168 -26.49 -16.17 -5.29
CA GLU A 168 -25.49 -15.14 -5.55
C GLU A 168 -26.01 -13.79 -5.09
N ILE A 169 -25.11 -12.98 -4.53
CA ILE A 169 -25.38 -11.62 -4.06
C ILE A 169 -24.44 -10.69 -4.81
N ASP A 170 -25.00 -9.66 -5.46
CA ASP A 170 -24.17 -8.54 -5.93
C ASP A 170 -23.74 -7.71 -4.71
N ALA A 171 -22.44 -7.69 -4.42
CA ALA A 171 -21.90 -6.97 -3.28
C ALA A 171 -22.25 -5.47 -3.33
N THR A 172 -22.31 -4.88 -4.53
CA THR A 172 -22.63 -3.46 -4.71
C THR A 172 -24.07 -3.11 -4.33
N ALA A 173 -24.98 -4.10 -4.31
CA ALA A 173 -26.38 -3.90 -3.90
C ALA A 173 -26.54 -3.83 -2.37
N VAL A 174 -25.67 -4.51 -1.61
CA VAL A 174 -25.71 -4.53 -0.14
C VAL A 174 -24.71 -3.57 0.50
N GLU A 175 -23.70 -3.14 -0.26
CA GLU A 175 -22.67 -2.20 0.16
C GLU A 175 -23.21 -0.90 0.80
N PRO A 176 -24.29 -0.26 0.30
CA PRO A 176 -24.85 0.94 0.94
C PRO A 176 -25.31 0.73 2.40
N VAL A 177 -25.60 -0.51 2.81
CA VAL A 177 -25.96 -0.82 4.20
C VAL A 177 -24.71 -0.94 5.07
N PHE A 178 -23.61 -1.46 4.52
CA PHE A 178 -22.30 -1.43 5.18
C PHE A 178 -21.76 0.00 5.29
N GLU A 179 -21.99 0.86 4.30
CA GLU A 179 -21.66 2.29 4.38
C GLU A 179 -22.44 3.01 5.49
N LYS A 180 -23.73 2.69 5.67
CA LYS A 180 -24.53 3.18 6.80
C LYS A 180 -23.98 2.70 8.13
N LEU A 181 -23.58 1.42 8.23
CA LEU A 181 -22.95 0.89 9.43
C LEU A 181 -21.64 1.60 9.74
N TYR A 182 -20.78 1.80 8.74
CA TYR A 182 -19.53 2.55 8.86
C TYR A 182 -19.80 3.97 9.39
N SER A 183 -20.72 4.69 8.74
CA SER A 183 -21.05 6.07 9.11
C SER A 183 -21.68 6.16 10.51
N TYR A 184 -22.49 5.17 10.86
CA TYR A 184 -23.10 5.02 12.19
C TYR A 184 -22.06 4.79 13.29
N ILE A 185 -21.07 3.91 13.07
CA ILE A 185 -20.03 3.59 14.05
C ILE A 185 -19.10 4.80 14.27
N PHE A 186 -18.68 5.44 13.18
CA PHE A 186 -17.62 6.46 13.20
C PHE A 186 -18.13 7.91 13.20
N ASP A 187 -19.44 8.13 13.26
CA ASP A 187 -20.07 9.47 13.28
C ASP A 187 -19.81 10.32 12.03
N MET A 188 -19.95 9.69 10.86
CA MET A 188 -19.75 10.37 9.59
C MET A 188 -21.04 11.02 9.04
N ASP A 189 -22.22 10.78 9.63
CA ASP A 189 -23.52 11.25 9.10
C ASP A 189 -23.95 12.66 9.59
N ASN A 190 -23.37 13.18 10.67
CA ASN A 190 -23.66 14.55 11.15
C ASN A 190 -23.01 15.66 10.28
N VAL A 191 -22.58 15.29 9.06
CA VAL A 191 -21.82 16.10 8.11
C VAL A 191 -22.78 16.97 7.29
N ARG A 192 -23.17 18.10 7.87
CA ARG A 192 -23.60 19.27 7.09
C ARG A 192 -22.41 20.21 6.96
N TYR A 193 -21.89 20.32 5.74
CA TYR A 193 -21.05 21.39 5.17
C TYR A 193 -20.58 22.44 6.17
N SER A 194 -19.47 22.20 6.85
CA SER A 194 -18.77 23.24 7.60
C SER A 194 -17.26 23.09 7.44
N ALA A 195 -16.54 24.22 7.39
CA ALA A 195 -15.08 24.26 7.23
C ALA A 195 -14.26 23.54 8.32
N ALA A 196 -14.92 23.02 9.37
CA ALA A 196 -14.33 22.12 10.37
C ALA A 196 -14.20 20.65 9.88
N GLU A 197 -14.51 20.39 8.61
CA GLU A 197 -14.42 19.08 7.93
C GLU A 197 -12.99 18.54 7.75
N MET A 198 -11.96 19.40 7.74
CA MET A 198 -10.58 19.00 7.42
C MET A 198 -9.79 18.42 8.60
N ASP A 199 -10.31 18.53 9.84
CA ASP A 199 -9.56 18.18 11.07
C ASP A 199 -10.08 16.90 11.78
N ARG A 200 -11.05 16.16 11.20
CA ARG A 200 -11.56 14.93 11.83
C ARG A 200 -10.82 13.68 11.32
N PRO A 201 -10.39 12.77 12.22
CA PRO A 201 -9.74 11.53 11.83
C PRO A 201 -10.73 10.65 11.07
N VAL A 202 -10.26 9.98 10.02
CA VAL A 202 -11.08 9.13 9.15
C VAL A 202 -10.59 7.68 9.24
N PRO A 203 -11.33 6.79 9.92
CA PRO A 203 -10.83 5.46 10.25
C PRO A 203 -11.00 4.45 9.10
N SER A 204 -10.06 3.52 9.01
CA SER A 204 -10.16 2.33 8.16
C SER A 204 -10.78 1.17 8.95
N ALA A 205 -11.72 0.44 8.33
CA ALA A 205 -12.45 -0.63 9.01
C ALA A 205 -12.37 -2.00 8.31
N ILE A 206 -12.25 -3.06 9.11
CA ILE A 206 -12.39 -4.45 8.68
C ILE A 206 -13.69 -4.98 9.28
N PHE A 207 -14.71 -5.18 8.44
CA PHE A 207 -15.94 -5.83 8.86
C PHE A 207 -15.78 -7.34 8.82
N ILE A 208 -15.88 -7.99 9.98
CA ILE A 208 -15.86 -9.45 10.09
C ILE A 208 -17.26 -9.91 10.47
N VAL A 209 -17.85 -10.76 9.63
CA VAL A 209 -19.27 -11.03 9.68
C VAL A 209 -19.58 -12.50 9.89
N ASN A 210 -20.55 -12.77 10.77
CA ASN A 210 -21.09 -14.09 11.06
C ASN A 210 -22.63 -14.04 11.09
N PHE A 211 -23.26 -14.17 9.92
CA PHE A 211 -24.71 -14.13 9.83
C PHE A 211 -25.39 -15.44 10.23
N ASP A 212 -26.66 -15.34 10.65
CA ASP A 212 -27.52 -16.49 10.89
C ASP A 212 -28.20 -16.96 9.59
N LYS A 213 -27.63 -17.99 8.96
CA LYS A 213 -28.14 -18.54 7.68
C LYS A 213 -29.57 -19.05 7.76
N VAL A 214 -30.06 -19.48 8.94
CA VAL A 214 -31.45 -19.95 9.10
C VAL A 214 -32.42 -18.78 9.03
N ARG A 215 -32.07 -17.64 9.65
CA ARG A 215 -32.86 -16.39 9.56
C ARG A 215 -32.83 -15.80 8.16
N MET A 216 -31.66 -15.84 7.53
CA MET A 216 -31.44 -15.33 6.18
C MET A 216 -31.98 -16.21 5.07
N ASP A 217 -32.46 -17.43 5.35
CA ASP A 217 -32.95 -18.34 4.32
C ASP A 217 -34.06 -17.68 3.47
N PRO A 218 -33.82 -17.39 2.18
CA PRO A 218 -34.79 -16.72 1.33
C PRO A 218 -36.02 -17.60 1.03
N ARG A 219 -35.93 -18.92 1.27
CA ARG A 219 -37.05 -19.86 1.15
C ARG A 219 -38.01 -19.75 2.32
N ASN A 220 -37.54 -19.24 3.46
CA ASN A 220 -38.34 -19.06 4.66
C ASN A 220 -38.94 -17.65 4.72
N LYS A 221 -40.27 -17.58 4.53
CA LYS A 221 -41.04 -16.32 4.57
C LYS A 221 -41.72 -16.05 5.91
N GLU A 222 -41.63 -16.98 6.87
CA GLU A 222 -42.34 -16.89 8.15
C GLU A 222 -41.58 -16.06 9.19
N ILE A 223 -40.26 -15.88 9.01
CA ILE A 223 -39.41 -15.11 9.93
C ILE A 223 -39.49 -13.62 9.59
N ASP A 224 -40.14 -12.85 10.46
CA ASP A 224 -40.06 -11.39 10.46
C ASP A 224 -38.78 -10.92 11.18
N LEU A 225 -37.78 -10.52 10.39
CA LEU A 225 -36.52 -10.00 10.90
C LEU A 225 -36.68 -8.70 11.68
N GLY A 226 -37.68 -7.86 11.35
CA GLY A 226 -37.83 -6.54 11.99
C GLY A 226 -38.12 -6.62 13.49
N HIS A 227 -38.90 -7.62 13.91
CA HIS A 227 -39.22 -7.87 15.32
C HIS A 227 -37.99 -8.32 16.13
N LEU A 228 -37.02 -8.95 15.47
CA LEU A 228 -35.81 -9.48 16.11
C LEU A 228 -34.75 -8.41 16.41
N MET A 229 -34.94 -7.14 16.03
CA MET A 229 -33.92 -6.11 16.26
C MET A 229 -33.64 -5.86 17.75
N TYR A 230 -34.68 -5.84 18.59
CA TYR A 230 -34.56 -5.53 20.03
C TYR A 230 -35.02 -6.67 20.95
N ASP A 231 -35.57 -7.74 20.37
CA ASP A 231 -35.99 -8.90 21.13
C ASP A 231 -34.81 -9.74 21.62
N LYS A 232 -35.01 -10.38 22.76
CA LYS A 232 -34.03 -11.33 23.28
C LYS A 232 -34.05 -12.60 22.43
N LEU A 233 -32.95 -12.83 21.70
CA LEU A 233 -32.76 -14.04 20.91
C LEU A 233 -32.73 -15.29 21.80
N THR A 234 -33.40 -16.35 21.34
CA THR A 234 -33.39 -17.65 22.00
C THR A 234 -32.03 -18.33 21.84
N GLN A 235 -31.64 -19.09 22.87
CA GLN A 235 -30.49 -19.99 22.76
C GLN A 235 -30.80 -21.12 21.80
N LEU A 236 -29.78 -21.59 21.07
CA LEU A 236 -29.90 -22.69 20.13
C LEU A 236 -29.78 -24.03 20.87
N THR A 237 -30.66 -24.98 20.55
CA THR A 237 -30.48 -26.37 20.98
C THR A 237 -29.42 -27.07 20.12
N GLU A 238 -28.94 -28.24 20.54
CA GLU A 238 -27.98 -29.02 19.72
C GLU A 238 -28.53 -29.38 18.34
N GLU A 239 -29.84 -29.58 18.21
CA GLU A 239 -30.48 -29.83 16.92
C GLU A 239 -30.51 -28.58 16.04
N ASP A 240 -30.75 -27.41 16.63
CA ASP A 240 -30.73 -26.14 15.91
C ASP A 240 -29.31 -25.82 15.44
N MET A 241 -28.29 -26.05 16.28
CA MET A 241 -26.88 -25.88 15.90
C MET A 241 -26.50 -26.73 14.69
N LYS A 242 -27.02 -27.96 14.56
CA LYS A 242 -26.78 -28.82 13.39
C LYS A 242 -27.46 -28.31 12.12
N LYS A 243 -28.56 -27.56 12.26
CA LYS A 243 -29.32 -26.97 11.13
C LYS A 243 -28.84 -25.57 10.77
N GLN A 244 -27.88 -25.01 11.50
CA GLN A 244 -27.47 -23.61 11.40
C GLN A 244 -26.89 -23.21 10.03
N GLU A 245 -26.38 -24.17 9.25
CA GLU A 245 -25.93 -23.93 7.87
C GLU A 245 -27.07 -23.68 6.87
N GLY A 246 -28.32 -23.84 7.27
CA GLY A 246 -29.51 -23.56 6.46
C GLY A 246 -29.73 -24.50 5.27
N GLY A 247 -28.76 -25.36 4.91
CA GLY A 247 -28.85 -26.24 3.75
C GLY A 247 -28.88 -25.48 2.42
N TYR A 248 -28.10 -24.40 2.32
CA TYR A 248 -27.81 -23.64 1.10
C TYR A 248 -26.44 -22.95 1.21
N ILE A 249 -25.90 -22.54 0.08
CA ILE A 249 -24.67 -21.74 -0.03
C ILE A 249 -25.02 -20.40 -0.67
N TYR A 250 -24.40 -19.33 -0.19
CA TYR A 250 -24.45 -18.05 -0.88
C TYR A 250 -23.05 -17.46 -1.05
N ARG A 251 -22.84 -16.67 -2.10
CA ARG A 251 -21.53 -16.09 -2.46
C ARG A 251 -21.71 -14.67 -2.99
N TYR A 252 -20.70 -13.84 -2.82
CA TYR A 252 -20.69 -12.49 -3.37
C TYR A 252 -20.06 -12.47 -4.75
N ARG A 253 -20.56 -11.58 -5.61
CA ARG A 253 -19.84 -11.10 -6.79
C ARG A 253 -19.81 -9.58 -6.74
N TYR A 254 -18.63 -8.99 -6.89
CA TYR A 254 -18.51 -7.54 -6.95
C TYR A 254 -18.57 -7.09 -8.42
N ASN A 255 -19.66 -6.44 -8.83
CA ASN A 255 -19.85 -5.91 -10.19
C ASN A 255 -19.61 -6.96 -11.32
N GLY A 256 -20.10 -8.19 -11.15
CA GLY A 256 -19.88 -9.30 -12.11
C GLY A 256 -18.48 -9.93 -12.06
N GLY A 257 -17.70 -9.65 -11.03
CA GLY A 257 -16.40 -10.26 -10.75
C GLY A 257 -16.46 -11.77 -10.42
N GLY A 258 -15.33 -12.28 -9.93
CA GLY A 258 -15.24 -13.65 -9.39
C GLY A 258 -16.14 -13.84 -8.16
N ALA A 259 -16.60 -15.07 -7.94
CA ALA A 259 -17.29 -15.43 -6.72
C ALA A 259 -16.32 -15.35 -5.54
N SER A 260 -16.71 -14.67 -4.46
CA SER A 260 -15.90 -14.48 -3.27
C SER A 260 -16.73 -14.45 -1.99
N GLN A 261 -16.04 -14.60 -0.87
CA GLN A 261 -16.56 -14.38 0.49
C GLN A 261 -16.06 -13.07 1.11
N VAL A 262 -15.02 -12.49 0.51
CA VAL A 262 -14.38 -11.26 0.94
C VAL A 262 -14.35 -10.29 -0.24
N TRP A 263 -14.49 -9.00 0.05
CA TRP A 263 -14.41 -7.98 -0.98
C TRP A 263 -13.98 -6.63 -0.41
N LEU A 264 -13.24 -5.88 -1.21
CA LEU A 264 -12.90 -4.48 -0.95
C LEU A 264 -14.07 -3.58 -1.35
N GLY A 265 -14.62 -2.80 -0.41
CA GLY A 265 -15.65 -1.81 -0.70
C GLY A 265 -15.08 -0.60 -1.43
N SER A 266 -15.97 0.21 -1.99
CA SER A 266 -15.73 1.53 -2.56
C SER A 266 -15.35 2.58 -1.50
N GLY A 267 -15.78 2.39 -0.25
CA GLY A 267 -15.39 3.21 0.91
C GLY A 267 -14.05 2.81 1.55
N ARG A 268 -13.87 3.21 2.81
CA ARG A 268 -12.70 2.90 3.66
C ARG A 268 -12.91 1.64 4.50
N PHE A 269 -13.49 0.62 3.89
CA PHE A 269 -13.68 -0.64 4.58
C PHE A 269 -13.56 -1.85 3.67
N VAL A 270 -13.29 -2.98 4.29
CA VAL A 270 -13.38 -4.30 3.67
C VAL A 270 -14.41 -5.15 4.38
N VAL A 271 -14.98 -6.11 3.67
CA VAL A 271 -15.94 -7.06 4.24
C VAL A 271 -15.38 -8.47 4.14
N ILE A 272 -15.43 -9.18 5.27
CA ILE A 272 -15.07 -10.58 5.42
C ILE A 272 -16.27 -11.32 5.99
N ASP A 273 -16.95 -12.10 5.16
CA ASP A 273 -18.10 -12.88 5.58
C ASP A 273 -17.73 -14.36 5.79
N LEU A 274 -17.63 -14.77 7.06
CA LEU A 274 -17.31 -16.15 7.43
C LEU A 274 -18.49 -17.11 7.24
N SER A 275 -19.70 -16.59 7.10
CA SER A 275 -20.91 -17.37 6.86
C SER A 275 -21.20 -17.60 5.37
N ALA A 276 -20.74 -16.71 4.48
CA ALA A 276 -20.76 -16.89 3.03
C ALA A 276 -19.83 -18.02 2.57
N GLY A 277 -20.04 -18.57 1.36
CA GLY A 277 -19.20 -19.61 0.76
C GLY A 277 -19.46 -21.03 1.27
N PRO A 278 -18.53 -21.98 1.06
CA PRO A 278 -17.14 -21.80 0.63
C PRO A 278 -16.98 -21.33 -0.80
N CYS A 279 -15.91 -20.56 -1.05
CA CYS A 279 -15.46 -20.20 -2.39
C CYS A 279 -14.11 -20.86 -2.73
N THR A 280 -13.91 -21.19 -3.99
CA THR A 280 -12.63 -21.69 -4.54
C THR A 280 -12.28 -20.89 -5.78
N TYR A 281 -11.14 -20.22 -5.77
CA TYR A 281 -10.67 -19.47 -6.93
C TYR A 281 -9.16 -19.23 -6.89
N GLY A 282 -8.55 -19.05 -8.05
CA GLY A 282 -7.10 -18.87 -8.19
C GLY A 282 -6.62 -19.23 -9.59
N LYS A 283 -5.31 -19.39 -9.75
CA LYS A 283 -4.68 -19.85 -11.00
C LYS A 283 -4.67 -21.38 -11.04
N ILE A 284 -4.96 -21.99 -12.19
CA ILE A 284 -5.08 -23.46 -12.34
C ILE A 284 -3.73 -24.16 -12.16
N GLU A 285 -2.67 -23.55 -12.68
CA GLU A 285 -1.33 -24.17 -12.75
C GLU A 285 -0.52 -24.02 -11.46
N THR A 286 -0.93 -23.10 -10.57
CA THR A 286 -0.20 -22.74 -9.36
C THR A 286 -1.15 -22.66 -8.18
N GLU A 287 -0.90 -23.44 -7.14
CA GLU A 287 -1.68 -23.36 -5.90
C GLU A 287 -1.30 -22.13 -5.04
N GLU A 288 -0.20 -21.43 -5.39
CA GLU A 288 0.27 -20.23 -4.70
C GLU A 288 -0.82 -19.15 -4.63
N GLY A 289 -1.17 -18.76 -3.40
CA GLY A 289 -2.18 -17.75 -3.14
C GLY A 289 -3.62 -18.13 -3.45
N SER A 290 -3.88 -19.38 -3.86
CA SER A 290 -5.23 -19.81 -4.22
C SER A 290 -6.18 -19.81 -3.02
N VAL A 291 -7.42 -19.39 -3.26
CA VAL A 291 -8.49 -19.42 -2.27
C VAL A 291 -9.23 -20.74 -2.41
N SER A 292 -9.41 -21.41 -1.27
CA SER A 292 -10.12 -22.68 -1.16
C SER A 292 -11.10 -22.62 0.00
N ALA A 293 -11.90 -23.67 0.14
CA ALA A 293 -12.82 -23.84 1.26
C ALA A 293 -12.17 -23.79 2.65
N ARG A 294 -10.83 -23.93 2.74
CA ARG A 294 -10.05 -23.88 3.99
C ARG A 294 -9.35 -22.55 4.22
N THR A 295 -9.36 -21.64 3.25
CA THR A 295 -8.66 -20.35 3.35
C THR A 295 -9.29 -19.45 4.40
N LEU A 296 -10.62 -19.48 4.54
CA LEU A 296 -11.35 -18.72 5.55
C LEU A 296 -11.80 -19.63 6.69
N PRO A 297 -11.70 -19.19 7.95
CA PRO A 297 -12.12 -19.98 9.10
C PRO A 297 -13.64 -20.17 9.11
N ARG A 298 -14.09 -21.37 9.53
CA ARG A 298 -15.50 -21.77 9.55
C ARG A 298 -15.96 -22.09 10.95
N LEU A 299 -17.02 -21.41 11.40
CA LEU A 299 -17.59 -21.64 12.73
C LEU A 299 -18.22 -23.02 12.90
N GLN A 300 -18.73 -23.62 11.81
CA GLN A 300 -19.22 -24.99 11.84
C GLN A 300 -18.16 -25.97 12.38
N HIS A 301 -16.88 -25.81 12.00
CA HIS A 301 -15.79 -26.68 12.45
C HIS A 301 -15.42 -26.47 13.93
N VAL A 302 -15.66 -25.27 14.45
CA VAL A 302 -15.45 -24.93 15.86
C VAL A 302 -16.58 -25.50 16.71
N MET A 303 -17.82 -25.39 16.22
CA MET A 303 -19.03 -25.79 16.94
C MET A 303 -19.34 -27.28 16.87
N LEU A 304 -18.99 -27.92 15.75
CA LEU A 304 -19.21 -29.33 15.48
C LEU A 304 -17.87 -30.00 15.13
N PRO A 305 -16.91 -30.07 16.08
CA PRO A 305 -15.62 -30.68 15.82
C PRO A 305 -15.82 -32.15 15.43
N LYS A 306 -15.27 -32.55 14.27
CA LYS A 306 -15.31 -33.96 13.83
C LYS A 306 -14.58 -34.81 14.88
N SER A 307 -15.32 -35.72 15.53
CA SER A 307 -14.92 -36.78 16.47
C SER A 307 -13.41 -37.07 16.59
N LEU A 308 -12.66 -36.17 17.21
CA LEU A 308 -11.27 -36.36 17.64
C LEU A 308 -11.18 -35.90 19.10
N GLY A 309 -11.72 -36.75 19.99
CA GLY A 309 -11.46 -36.78 21.44
C GLY A 309 -11.94 -35.58 22.29
N PRO A 310 -12.24 -35.79 23.58
CA PRO A 310 -12.77 -34.78 24.51
C PRO A 310 -11.73 -33.73 24.97
N ALA A 311 -10.54 -33.68 24.38
CA ALA A 311 -9.46 -32.74 24.72
C ALA A 311 -9.38 -31.51 23.78
N SER A 312 -10.29 -31.39 22.80
CA SER A 312 -10.16 -30.46 21.65
C SER A 312 -11.04 -29.20 21.69
N GLY A 313 -11.88 -29.01 22.72
CA GLY A 313 -12.79 -27.85 22.81
C GLY A 313 -12.05 -26.51 22.87
N HIS A 314 -11.07 -26.39 23.80
CA HIS A 314 -10.23 -25.20 23.91
C HIS A 314 -9.32 -24.99 22.69
N SER A 315 -8.73 -26.07 22.16
CA SER A 315 -7.85 -25.95 20.98
C SER A 315 -8.60 -25.47 19.73
N SER A 316 -9.88 -25.82 19.56
CA SER A 316 -10.66 -25.40 18.38
C SER A 316 -10.98 -23.90 18.35
N HIS A 317 -11.28 -23.29 19.51
CA HIS A 317 -11.49 -21.85 19.62
C HIS A 317 -10.18 -21.08 19.40
N ASP A 318 -9.09 -21.53 20.04
CA ASP A 318 -7.78 -20.88 19.91
C ASP A 318 -7.26 -20.94 18.46
N ILE A 319 -7.47 -22.08 17.78
CA ILE A 319 -7.15 -22.20 16.34
C ILE A 319 -7.99 -21.23 15.51
N PHE A 320 -9.29 -21.11 15.79
CA PHE A 320 -10.16 -20.17 15.07
C PHE A 320 -9.70 -18.72 15.26
N VAL A 321 -9.39 -18.32 16.49
CA VAL A 321 -8.89 -16.97 16.80
C VAL A 321 -7.55 -16.72 16.11
N GLY A 322 -6.64 -17.70 16.11
CA GLY A 322 -5.37 -17.61 15.38
C GLY A 322 -5.56 -17.46 13.86
N GLN A 323 -6.50 -18.20 13.26
CA GLN A 323 -6.85 -18.06 11.85
C GLN A 323 -7.48 -16.69 11.55
N LEU A 324 -8.34 -16.19 12.43
CA LEU A 324 -8.95 -14.87 12.31
C LEU A 324 -7.91 -13.76 12.37
N ALA A 325 -6.96 -13.87 13.29
CA ALA A 325 -5.86 -12.90 13.44
C ALA A 325 -4.93 -12.90 12.21
N SER A 326 -4.61 -14.08 11.67
CA SER A 326 -3.84 -14.21 10.42
C SER A 326 -4.56 -13.54 9.25
N LEU A 327 -5.88 -13.69 9.17
CA LEU A 327 -6.70 -13.05 8.14
C LEU A 327 -6.72 -11.52 8.27
N ILE A 328 -6.84 -11.00 9.50
CA ILE A 328 -6.73 -9.56 9.79
C ILE A 328 -5.35 -9.04 9.38
N SER A 329 -4.28 -9.73 9.77
CA SER A 329 -2.91 -9.36 9.40
C SER A 329 -2.71 -9.34 7.88
N THR A 330 -3.18 -10.37 7.17
CA THR A 330 -3.16 -10.42 5.69
C THR A 330 -3.91 -9.23 5.07
N THR A 331 -5.00 -8.78 5.70
CA THR A 331 -5.76 -7.60 5.25
C THR A 331 -4.95 -6.31 5.40
N VAL A 332 -4.20 -6.18 6.50
CA VAL A 332 -3.29 -5.04 6.70
C VAL A 332 -2.23 -5.04 5.60
N GLU A 333 -1.60 -6.18 5.35
CA GLU A 333 -0.49 -6.32 4.39
C GLU A 333 -0.89 -6.13 2.93
N HIS A 334 -2.15 -6.37 2.56
CA HIS A 334 -2.59 -6.34 1.15
C HIS A 334 -3.51 -5.17 0.82
N VAL A 335 -4.13 -4.53 1.81
CA VAL A 335 -5.16 -3.51 1.58
C VAL A 335 -4.91 -2.22 2.36
N ILE A 336 -4.66 -2.30 3.67
CA ILE A 336 -4.56 -1.09 4.52
C ILE A 336 -3.18 -0.44 4.42
N ALA A 337 -2.12 -1.24 4.43
CA ALA A 337 -0.73 -0.82 4.31
C ALA A 337 0.05 -1.75 3.36
N PRO A 338 -0.35 -1.82 2.08
CA PRO A 338 0.30 -2.69 1.12
C PRO A 338 1.68 -2.18 0.71
N ASP A 339 2.43 -3.08 0.07
CA ASP A 339 3.70 -2.75 -0.57
C ASP A 339 3.51 -1.71 -1.69
N VAL A 340 4.54 -0.88 -1.89
CA VAL A 340 4.54 0.16 -2.92
C VAL A 340 5.00 -0.46 -4.24
N ARG A 341 4.25 -0.21 -5.33
CA ARG A 341 4.62 -0.73 -6.65
C ARG A 341 5.85 -0.04 -7.23
N PHE A 342 5.83 1.29 -7.24
CA PHE A 342 6.91 2.15 -7.72
C PHE A 342 7.08 3.33 -6.76
N GLU A 343 8.32 3.62 -6.36
CA GLU A 343 8.62 4.78 -5.51
C GLU A 343 8.64 6.07 -6.34
N THR A 344 7.72 6.98 -6.04
CA THR A 344 7.55 8.24 -6.79
C THR A 344 7.99 9.42 -5.92
N VAL A 345 9.20 9.89 -6.16
CA VAL A 345 9.85 10.96 -5.38
C VAL A 345 9.63 12.35 -5.99
N ASP A 346 8.93 12.44 -7.13
CA ASP A 346 8.74 13.71 -7.81
C ASP A 346 7.88 14.71 -7.02
N LEU A 347 8.26 16.00 -7.14
CA LEU A 347 7.56 17.15 -6.57
C LEU A 347 6.82 17.94 -7.67
N ALA A 348 6.35 17.23 -8.71
CA ALA A 348 5.72 17.87 -9.85
C ALA A 348 4.37 18.48 -9.45
N MET A 349 4.18 19.77 -9.75
CA MET A 349 2.90 20.46 -9.53
C MET A 349 1.88 20.15 -10.62
N ARG A 350 2.31 19.49 -11.70
CA ARG A 350 1.46 19.12 -12.84
C ARG A 350 1.74 17.69 -13.27
N LEU A 351 0.68 16.93 -13.51
CA LEU A 351 0.71 15.59 -14.10
C LEU A 351 0.08 15.65 -15.49
N LEU A 352 0.86 15.34 -16.53
CA LEU A 352 0.38 15.22 -17.90
C LEU A 352 0.32 13.74 -18.29
N VAL A 353 -0.87 13.26 -18.63
CA VAL A 353 -1.09 11.88 -19.08
C VAL A 353 -1.55 11.90 -20.54
N PRO A 354 -0.64 11.78 -21.52
CA PRO A 354 -1.03 11.60 -22.91
C PRO A 354 -1.46 10.15 -23.16
N ILE A 355 -2.73 9.95 -23.49
CA ILE A 355 -3.28 8.67 -23.96
C ILE A 355 -3.12 8.62 -25.48
N ILE A 356 -2.13 7.87 -25.94
CA ILE A 356 -1.75 7.74 -27.35
C ILE A 356 -2.26 6.40 -27.85
N VAL A 357 -3.32 6.44 -28.64
CA VAL A 357 -3.88 5.26 -29.30
C VAL A 357 -3.12 5.01 -30.59
N LEU A 358 -2.47 3.86 -30.70
CA LEU A 358 -1.75 3.41 -31.89
C LEU A 358 -2.57 2.31 -32.57
N GLN A 359 -3.21 2.64 -33.68
CA GLN A 359 -4.09 1.71 -34.40
C GLN A 359 -3.45 1.20 -35.70
N ASN A 360 -3.49 -0.12 -35.92
CA ASN A 360 -3.08 -0.71 -37.21
C ASN A 360 -4.24 -0.84 -38.21
N HIS A 361 -5.43 -0.36 -37.85
CA HIS A 361 -6.66 -0.49 -38.62
C HIS A 361 -7.48 0.80 -38.66
N ASN A 362 -8.49 0.82 -39.54
CA ASN A 362 -9.50 1.88 -39.62
C ASN A 362 -10.93 1.35 -39.37
N ARG A 363 -11.08 0.23 -38.64
CA ARG A 363 -12.39 -0.43 -38.41
C ARG A 363 -13.27 0.30 -37.39
N TYR A 364 -12.65 0.80 -36.33
CA TYR A 364 -13.27 1.53 -35.24
C TYR A 364 -12.20 2.43 -34.60
N ASN A 365 -12.63 3.36 -33.75
CA ASN A 365 -11.76 4.22 -32.97
C ASN A 365 -12.23 4.21 -31.52
N ILE A 366 -11.36 3.81 -30.59
CA ILE A 366 -11.70 3.75 -29.16
C ILE A 366 -11.95 5.14 -28.54
N MET A 367 -11.56 6.22 -29.22
CA MET A 367 -11.83 7.59 -28.78
C MET A 367 -13.27 8.05 -29.10
N ASP A 368 -13.97 7.36 -30.01
CA ASP A 368 -15.33 7.73 -30.39
C ASP A 368 -16.28 7.31 -29.27
N LYS A 369 -17.06 8.26 -28.71
CA LYS A 369 -17.94 8.01 -27.56
C LYS A 369 -19.15 7.13 -27.94
N GLY A 370 -19.63 6.33 -27.00
CA GLY A 370 -20.92 5.61 -27.10
C GLY A 370 -20.85 4.12 -27.46
N HIS A 371 -19.65 3.54 -27.54
CA HIS A 371 -19.47 2.10 -27.74
C HIS A 371 -18.89 1.43 -26.49
N ASN A 372 -19.03 0.10 -26.40
CA ASN A 372 -18.51 -0.67 -25.27
C ASN A 372 -16.98 -0.70 -25.21
N TYR A 373 -16.31 -0.48 -26.35
CA TYR A 373 -14.87 -0.39 -26.48
C TYR A 373 -14.35 1.05 -26.34
N SER A 374 -15.25 2.03 -26.16
CA SER A 374 -14.88 3.43 -26.06
C SER A 374 -14.24 3.73 -24.72
N ILE A 375 -13.20 4.56 -24.72
CA ILE A 375 -12.62 5.10 -23.50
C ILE A 375 -13.24 6.46 -23.17
N ASN A 376 -13.53 6.69 -21.89
CA ASN A 376 -14.01 7.98 -21.39
C ASN A 376 -12.87 8.71 -20.68
N ILE A 377 -12.28 9.71 -21.35
CA ILE A 377 -11.17 10.50 -20.80
C ILE A 377 -11.59 11.23 -19.52
N GLU A 378 -12.80 11.78 -19.49
CA GLU A 378 -13.28 12.55 -18.34
C GLU A 378 -13.44 11.65 -17.10
N ALA A 379 -13.90 10.42 -17.29
CA ALA A 379 -13.97 9.41 -16.22
C ALA A 379 -12.57 8.95 -15.76
N ILE A 380 -11.64 8.76 -16.70
CA ILE A 380 -10.25 8.42 -16.35
C ILE A 380 -9.62 9.56 -15.54
N GLU A 381 -9.81 10.81 -15.96
CA GLU A 381 -9.31 12.00 -15.25
C GLU A 381 -9.88 12.11 -13.84
N ALA A 382 -11.18 11.83 -13.67
CA ALA A 382 -11.81 11.83 -12.35
C ALA A 382 -11.20 10.79 -11.40
N GLU A 383 -10.90 9.58 -11.88
CA GLU A 383 -10.24 8.55 -11.07
C GLU A 383 -8.76 8.85 -10.81
N VAL A 384 -8.02 9.39 -11.79
CA VAL A 384 -6.61 9.78 -11.61
C VAL A 384 -6.47 10.91 -10.59
N LYS A 385 -7.38 11.89 -10.61
CA LYS A 385 -7.41 13.00 -9.63
C LYS A 385 -7.54 12.52 -8.19
N LYS A 386 -8.18 11.37 -7.94
CA LYS A 386 -8.29 10.81 -6.59
C LYS A 386 -6.92 10.41 -6.03
N MET A 387 -6.01 9.92 -6.88
CA MET A 387 -4.70 9.38 -6.48
C MET A 387 -3.60 10.43 -6.37
N VAL A 388 -3.95 11.70 -6.55
CA VAL A 388 -3.02 12.83 -6.60
C VAL A 388 -3.41 13.83 -5.51
N HIS A 389 -2.41 14.46 -4.88
CA HIS A 389 -2.63 15.41 -3.78
C HIS A 389 -3.28 16.71 -4.26
N ASP A 390 -3.96 17.40 -3.33
CA ASP A 390 -4.66 18.64 -3.65
C ASP A 390 -3.67 19.73 -4.10
N GLY A 391 -4.03 20.43 -5.19
CA GLY A 391 -3.21 21.48 -5.78
C GLY A 391 -2.31 21.04 -6.94
N GLN A 392 -2.21 19.73 -7.21
CA GLN A 392 -1.52 19.23 -8.40
C GLN A 392 -2.48 19.19 -9.61
N GLU A 393 -2.10 19.87 -10.70
CA GLU A 393 -2.91 19.95 -11.93
C GLU A 393 -2.78 18.65 -12.72
N VAL A 394 -3.86 17.88 -12.82
CA VAL A 394 -3.93 16.68 -13.68
C VAL A 394 -4.51 17.07 -15.04
N VAL A 395 -3.77 16.81 -16.11
CA VAL A 395 -4.21 17.03 -17.49
C VAL A 395 -4.07 15.72 -18.27
N ILE A 396 -5.18 15.23 -18.79
CA ILE A 396 -5.21 14.04 -19.65
C ILE A 396 -5.57 14.48 -21.07
N VAL A 397 -4.76 14.05 -22.04
CA VAL A 397 -4.98 14.36 -23.45
C VAL A 397 -5.03 13.06 -24.23
N GLY A 398 -6.08 12.85 -25.01
CA GLY A 398 -6.24 11.66 -25.84
C GLY A 398 -6.03 11.96 -27.32
N GLY A 399 -5.27 11.10 -28.01
CA GLY A 399 -5.05 11.20 -29.45
C GLY A 399 -4.96 9.82 -30.10
N SER A 400 -5.51 9.69 -31.32
CA SER A 400 -5.40 8.45 -32.11
C SER A 400 -4.50 8.66 -33.32
N HIS A 401 -3.57 7.72 -33.51
CA HIS A 401 -2.54 7.75 -34.54
C HIS A 401 -2.48 6.40 -35.24
N SER A 402 -2.38 6.43 -36.56
CA SER A 402 -2.15 5.20 -37.32
C SER A 402 -0.72 4.70 -37.10
N LEU A 403 -0.58 3.47 -36.63
CA LEU A 403 0.72 2.84 -36.33
C LEU A 403 1.66 2.82 -37.54
N HIS A 404 1.12 2.65 -38.75
CA HIS A 404 1.90 2.65 -40.00
C HIS A 404 2.56 3.99 -40.34
N ARG A 405 2.11 5.12 -39.75
CA ARG A 405 2.75 6.43 -39.92
C ARG A 405 4.00 6.58 -39.05
N HIS A 406 4.19 5.67 -38.09
CA HIS A 406 5.30 5.66 -37.16
C HIS A 406 6.12 4.39 -37.36
N GLU A 407 6.95 4.37 -38.41
CA GLU A 407 7.76 3.20 -38.82
C GLU A 407 8.51 2.57 -37.64
N LYS A 408 9.20 3.38 -36.83
CA LYS A 408 9.96 2.88 -35.69
C LYS A 408 9.09 2.24 -34.61
N LEU A 409 7.91 2.80 -34.34
CA LEU A 409 6.95 2.21 -33.37
C LEU A 409 6.35 0.92 -33.90
N ALA A 410 6.02 0.87 -35.19
CA ALA A 410 5.55 -0.35 -35.84
C ALA A 410 6.61 -1.46 -35.77
N ILE A 411 7.89 -1.12 -35.99
CA ILE A 411 9.03 -2.02 -35.81
C ILE A 411 9.15 -2.47 -34.35
N ALA A 412 8.99 -1.56 -33.38
CA ALA A 412 9.05 -1.91 -31.95
C ALA A 412 7.96 -2.94 -31.58
N VAL A 413 6.71 -2.70 -31.98
CA VAL A 413 5.60 -3.65 -31.77
C VAL A 413 5.91 -5.00 -32.43
N SER A 414 6.38 -5.00 -33.68
CA SER A 414 6.74 -6.24 -34.37
C SER A 414 7.91 -6.98 -33.72
N LYS A 415 8.91 -6.26 -33.19
CA LYS A 415 10.07 -6.83 -32.50
C LYS A 415 9.73 -7.35 -31.11
N ALA A 416 8.69 -6.84 -30.47
CA ALA A 416 8.23 -7.27 -29.16
C ALA A 416 7.29 -8.49 -29.22
N MET A 417 6.78 -8.86 -30.40
CA MET A 417 6.02 -10.10 -30.57
C MET A 417 6.90 -11.32 -30.27
N ARG A 418 6.43 -12.17 -29.37
CA ARG A 418 7.08 -13.42 -28.96
C ARG A 418 6.10 -14.58 -29.10
N GLY A 419 6.63 -15.79 -29.09
CA GLY A 419 5.84 -17.02 -29.10
C GLY A 419 6.38 -17.99 -28.06
N HIS A 420 5.48 -18.58 -27.28
CA HIS A 420 5.82 -19.69 -26.38
C HIS A 420 4.96 -20.90 -26.72
N SER A 421 5.54 -22.09 -26.59
CA SER A 421 4.86 -23.35 -26.88
C SER A 421 4.21 -23.88 -25.61
N LEU A 422 2.87 -23.81 -25.53
CA LEU A 422 2.08 -24.37 -24.45
C LEU A 422 1.68 -25.82 -24.79
N GLN A 423 1.68 -26.69 -23.79
CA GLN A 423 1.20 -28.06 -23.92
C GLN A 423 -0.19 -28.16 -23.33
N GLU A 424 -1.22 -28.15 -24.19
CA GLU A 424 -2.59 -28.29 -23.73
C GLU A 424 -3.06 -29.74 -23.86
N THR A 425 -3.65 -30.27 -22.79
CA THR A 425 -4.31 -31.57 -22.79
C THR A 425 -5.71 -31.41 -23.36
N LYS A 426 -5.96 -31.99 -24.54
CA LYS A 426 -7.32 -32.06 -25.09
C LYS A 426 -8.20 -32.99 -24.25
N LYS A 427 -9.52 -32.90 -24.46
CA LYS A 427 -10.52 -33.78 -23.80
C LYS A 427 -10.29 -35.28 -24.05
N ASP A 428 -9.47 -35.64 -25.05
CA ASP A 428 -9.06 -37.02 -25.38
C ASP A 428 -7.78 -37.48 -24.66
N GLY A 429 -7.21 -36.66 -23.77
CA GLY A 429 -6.02 -36.98 -22.99
C GLY A 429 -4.69 -36.85 -23.75
N ARG A 430 -4.70 -36.41 -25.01
CA ARG A 430 -3.48 -36.19 -25.80
C ARG A 430 -2.99 -34.76 -25.67
N PHE A 431 -1.69 -34.60 -25.41
CA PHE A 431 -1.02 -33.30 -25.43
C PHE A 431 -0.92 -32.78 -26.87
N HIS A 432 -1.38 -31.55 -27.09
CA HIS A 432 -1.09 -30.80 -28.30
C HIS A 432 -0.20 -29.62 -27.92
N VAL A 433 0.95 -29.52 -28.60
CA VAL A 433 1.79 -28.33 -28.49
C VAL A 433 1.14 -27.24 -29.35
N HIS A 434 0.71 -26.16 -28.71
CA HIS A 434 0.18 -24.98 -29.36
C HIS A 434 1.11 -23.80 -29.08
N THR A 435 1.59 -23.13 -30.12
CA THR A 435 2.37 -21.90 -29.94
C THR A 435 1.41 -20.74 -29.73
N LYS A 436 1.42 -20.16 -28.53
CA LYS A 436 0.67 -18.95 -28.19
C LYS A 436 1.56 -17.74 -28.42
N THR A 437 1.06 -16.77 -29.18
CA THR A 437 1.76 -15.50 -29.38
C THR A 437 1.42 -14.54 -28.25
N TYR A 438 2.42 -13.77 -27.80
CA TYR A 438 2.25 -12.74 -26.78
C TYR A 438 3.12 -11.53 -27.10
N LEU A 439 2.76 -10.38 -26.53
CA LEU A 439 3.51 -9.14 -26.62
C LEU A 439 4.37 -8.95 -25.37
N ASP A 440 5.69 -8.94 -25.54
CA ASP A 440 6.62 -8.66 -24.44
C ASP A 440 6.67 -7.15 -24.17
N GLY A 441 6.14 -6.74 -23.01
CA GLY A 441 6.05 -5.33 -22.65
C GLY A 441 7.41 -4.69 -22.33
N ALA A 442 8.34 -5.44 -21.74
CA ALA A 442 9.67 -4.93 -21.39
C ALA A 442 10.50 -4.65 -22.64
N ILE A 443 10.51 -5.59 -23.59
CA ILE A 443 11.18 -5.41 -24.88
C ILE A 443 10.49 -4.30 -25.68
N LEU A 444 9.16 -4.21 -25.62
CA LEU A 444 8.43 -3.13 -26.30
C LEU A 444 8.85 -1.76 -25.76
N LYS A 445 8.90 -1.58 -24.43
CA LYS A 445 9.39 -0.34 -23.82
C LYS A 445 10.79 0.00 -24.31
N GLU A 446 11.73 -0.93 -24.22
CA GLU A 446 13.12 -0.71 -24.62
C GLU A 446 13.26 -0.33 -26.10
N GLU A 447 12.55 -1.02 -27.01
CA GLU A 447 12.58 -0.71 -28.44
C GLU A 447 11.86 0.60 -28.78
N MET A 448 10.80 0.96 -28.02
CA MET A 448 10.15 2.26 -28.14
C MET A 448 11.08 3.38 -27.68
N GLU A 449 11.76 3.26 -26.55
CA GLU A 449 12.72 4.26 -26.06
C GLU A 449 13.86 4.53 -27.04
N ARG A 450 14.48 3.46 -27.58
CA ARG A 450 15.50 3.57 -28.65
C ARG A 450 15.00 4.27 -29.91
N SER A 451 13.67 4.30 -30.09
CA SER A 451 12.99 4.86 -31.23
C SER A 451 12.35 6.23 -30.96
N ALA A 452 12.26 6.65 -29.68
CA ALA A 452 11.36 7.68 -29.18
C ALA A 452 11.93 9.11 -29.09
N ASP A 453 13.17 9.35 -29.53
CA ASP A 453 13.79 10.70 -29.63
C ASP A 453 12.92 11.75 -30.38
N VAL A 454 11.81 11.35 -31.02
CA VAL A 454 10.95 12.19 -31.86
C VAL A 454 9.49 12.28 -31.36
N LEU A 455 9.05 11.46 -30.41
CA LEU A 455 7.59 11.18 -30.28
C LEU A 455 6.88 11.87 -29.12
N ALA A 456 7.44 11.97 -27.91
CA ALA A 456 6.69 12.62 -26.82
C ALA A 456 6.50 14.12 -27.06
N ALA A 457 7.56 14.82 -27.46
CA ALA A 457 7.49 16.24 -27.81
C ALA A 457 6.69 16.48 -29.10
N GLY A 458 6.86 15.63 -30.12
CA GLY A 458 6.19 15.77 -31.42
C GLY A 458 4.70 15.38 -31.42
N LEU A 459 4.28 14.38 -30.64
CA LEU A 459 2.87 13.97 -30.53
C LEU A 459 2.05 14.97 -29.70
N LEU A 460 2.63 15.59 -28.68
CA LEU A 460 1.98 16.65 -27.90
C LEU A 460 1.84 17.96 -28.71
N GLU A 461 2.81 18.28 -29.56
CA GLU A 461 2.72 19.41 -30.52
C GLU A 461 1.62 19.21 -31.57
N VAL A 462 1.35 17.95 -31.96
CA VAL A 462 0.30 17.59 -32.94
C VAL A 462 -1.08 17.47 -32.29
N ALA A 463 -1.18 16.99 -31.04
CA ALA A 463 -2.45 16.81 -30.34
C ALA A 463 -3.02 18.14 -29.81
N ASP A 464 -2.20 19.02 -29.23
CA ASP A 464 -2.58 20.38 -28.85
C ASP A 464 -1.34 21.31 -28.80
N PRO A 465 -1.13 22.16 -29.83
CA PRO A 465 0.02 23.06 -29.90
C PRO A 465 0.12 24.03 -28.72
N SER A 466 -1.01 24.38 -28.08
CA SER A 466 -1.04 25.32 -26.96
C SER A 466 -0.45 24.70 -25.68
N LEU A 467 -0.65 23.40 -25.48
CA LEU A 467 -0.16 22.64 -24.33
C LEU A 467 1.34 22.37 -24.43
N SER A 468 1.87 22.13 -25.63
CA SER A 468 3.30 21.95 -25.85
C SER A 468 4.12 23.14 -25.31
N SER A 469 3.67 24.37 -25.59
CA SER A 469 4.31 25.60 -25.08
C SER A 469 4.18 25.80 -23.55
N LYS A 470 3.14 25.23 -22.92
CA LYS A 470 2.85 25.32 -21.49
C LYS A 470 3.60 24.25 -20.66
N PHE A 471 3.85 23.07 -21.24
CA PHE A 471 4.43 21.91 -20.56
C PHE A 471 5.89 21.64 -20.90
N PHE A 472 6.32 21.98 -22.12
CA PHE A 472 7.72 21.91 -22.54
C PHE A 472 8.23 23.33 -22.75
N LEU A 473 8.72 23.96 -21.67
CA LEU A 473 9.54 25.16 -21.83
C LEU A 473 10.70 24.81 -22.76
N ARG A 474 10.67 25.37 -23.97
CA ARG A 474 11.69 25.22 -25.02
C ARG A 474 13.04 25.66 -24.46
N GLN A 475 13.79 24.74 -23.86
CA GLN A 475 15.23 24.92 -23.76
C GLN A 475 15.73 24.94 -25.20
N HIS A 476 16.23 26.08 -25.64
CA HIS A 476 16.89 26.24 -26.92
C HIS A 476 18.11 25.31 -26.96
N TRP A 477 17.93 24.09 -27.47
CA TRP A 477 19.01 23.11 -27.69
C TRP A 477 19.68 23.29 -29.05
N MET A 478 19.83 24.54 -29.50
CA MET A 478 20.66 24.90 -30.64
C MET A 478 21.32 26.24 -30.35
N ASP A 479 22.50 26.19 -29.74
CA ASP A 479 23.57 27.06 -30.20
C ASP A 479 24.05 26.45 -31.52
N GLU A 480 23.81 27.18 -32.61
CA GLU A 480 24.52 26.95 -33.86
C GLU A 480 26.02 27.09 -33.59
N SER A 481 26.73 25.97 -33.56
CA SER A 481 28.15 25.97 -33.84
C SER A 481 28.40 25.10 -35.05
N GLU A 482 28.60 25.77 -36.19
CA GLU A 482 29.17 25.23 -37.41
C GLU A 482 30.36 24.30 -37.12
N GLY A 483 30.40 23.13 -37.77
CA GLY A 483 31.60 22.29 -37.70
C GLY A 483 31.38 20.83 -38.08
N SER A 484 31.20 20.58 -39.37
CA SER A 484 31.44 19.31 -40.08
C SER A 484 32.44 18.34 -39.39
N SER A 485 32.03 17.09 -39.18
CA SER A 485 32.58 15.94 -39.92
C SER A 485 31.96 14.62 -39.47
N ASP A 486 31.45 13.85 -40.44
CA ASP A 486 31.15 12.43 -40.33
C ASP A 486 32.25 11.61 -39.66
N SER A 487 31.88 10.68 -38.77
CA SER A 487 32.50 9.35 -38.76
C SER A 487 31.65 8.32 -38.02
N ILE A 488 31.01 7.46 -38.80
CA ILE A 488 30.52 6.12 -38.46
C ILE A 488 31.65 5.29 -37.85
N LEU A 489 31.52 4.79 -36.62
CA LEU A 489 32.27 3.61 -36.15
C LEU A 489 31.48 2.80 -35.10
N LYS A 490 30.84 1.74 -35.61
CA LYS A 490 30.74 0.35 -35.12
C LYS A 490 31.11 0.05 -33.65
N HIS A 491 30.21 -0.71 -33.02
CA HIS A 491 30.36 -1.54 -31.82
C HIS A 491 31.78 -1.98 -31.44
N LYS A 492 32.04 -2.01 -30.12
CA LYS A 492 32.94 -2.99 -29.49
C LYS A 492 32.14 -3.88 -28.51
N PRO A 493 32.31 -5.21 -28.55
CA PRO A 493 31.58 -6.16 -27.71
C PRO A 493 32.24 -6.37 -26.33
N LEU A 494 31.45 -7.00 -25.45
CA LEU A 494 31.59 -7.25 -24.01
C LEU A 494 32.79 -8.08 -23.50
N TRP A 495 33.91 -8.21 -24.23
CA TRP A 495 35.05 -9.03 -23.77
C TRP A 495 36.39 -8.29 -23.62
N ALA A 496 36.38 -6.95 -23.61
CA ALA A 496 37.59 -6.14 -23.40
C ALA A 496 37.93 -5.86 -21.92
N SER A 497 37.41 -6.64 -20.98
CA SER A 497 37.72 -6.54 -19.55
C SER A 497 38.90 -7.45 -19.17
N TYR A 498 40.12 -7.16 -19.62
CA TYR A 498 41.34 -7.62 -18.92
C TYR A 498 42.55 -6.74 -19.31
N ASP A 499 43.15 -6.15 -18.27
CA ASP A 499 44.43 -5.44 -18.20
C ASP A 499 44.68 -4.17 -19.05
N SER A 500 44.80 -3.02 -18.37
CA SER A 500 46.12 -2.48 -18.01
C SER A 500 46.04 -1.09 -17.36
N LYS A 501 46.83 -0.93 -16.29
CA LYS A 501 47.17 0.36 -15.66
C LYS A 501 47.83 1.29 -16.67
N ARG A 502 47.28 2.49 -16.90
CA ARG A 502 48.05 3.75 -17.06
C ARG A 502 47.13 4.98 -17.16
N GLY A 503 47.53 6.03 -16.45
CA GLY A 503 46.73 7.19 -16.13
C GLY A 503 46.18 7.99 -17.31
N LYS A 504 45.01 8.58 -17.08
CA LYS A 504 44.47 9.67 -17.90
C LYS A 504 44.07 10.83 -16.99
N LYS A 505 44.61 12.01 -17.33
CA LYS A 505 44.25 13.31 -16.79
C LYS A 505 42.73 13.49 -16.82
N LYS A 506 42.12 13.74 -15.66
CA LYS A 506 40.73 14.18 -15.55
C LYS A 506 40.60 15.56 -16.21
N LYS A 507 39.83 15.64 -17.29
CA LYS A 507 39.37 16.91 -17.85
C LYS A 507 38.37 17.49 -16.84
N LYS A 508 38.68 18.66 -16.27
CA LYS A 508 37.80 19.40 -15.35
C LYS A 508 36.56 19.80 -16.15
N THR A 509 35.39 19.27 -15.79
CA THR A 509 34.11 19.83 -16.20
C THR A 509 33.83 20.97 -15.21
N GLU A 510 34.02 22.21 -15.65
CA GLU A 510 33.56 23.37 -14.88
C GLU A 510 32.03 23.34 -14.87
N ARG A 511 31.44 22.96 -13.73
CA ARG A 511 30.02 23.21 -13.47
C ARG A 511 29.88 24.72 -13.28
N LYS A 512 29.26 25.39 -14.26
CA LYS A 512 28.87 26.78 -14.11
C LYS A 512 27.88 26.89 -12.94
N GLN A 513 28.24 27.72 -11.98
CA GLN A 513 27.40 28.15 -10.88
C GLN A 513 26.53 29.29 -11.41
N GLY A 514 25.21 29.13 -11.38
CA GLY A 514 24.27 30.14 -11.86
C GLY A 514 22.83 29.64 -11.81
N ASP A 515 22.07 30.21 -10.88
CA ASP A 515 20.61 30.22 -10.75
C ASP A 515 19.85 28.89 -10.88
N LEU A 516 19.60 28.27 -9.73
CA LEU A 516 18.47 27.36 -9.53
C LEU A 516 17.16 28.15 -9.72
N TYR A 517 16.72 28.28 -10.98
CA TYR A 517 15.33 28.62 -11.24
C TYR A 517 14.44 27.48 -10.72
N ARG A 518 13.44 27.85 -9.92
CA ARG A 518 12.35 26.99 -9.46
C ARG A 518 11.58 26.46 -10.67
N THR A 519 11.99 25.33 -11.25
CA THR A 519 11.18 24.67 -12.27
C THR A 519 9.95 24.08 -11.58
N TYR A 520 8.81 24.73 -11.74
CA TYR A 520 7.51 24.12 -11.54
C TYR A 520 7.42 22.92 -12.49
N GLY A 521 7.80 21.73 -12.00
CA GLY A 521 7.97 20.54 -12.84
C GLY A 521 6.64 19.97 -13.32
N THR A 522 6.64 19.45 -14.56
CA THR A 522 5.55 18.62 -15.11
C THR A 522 6.06 17.18 -15.18
N ARG A 523 5.36 16.25 -14.53
CA ARG A 523 5.58 14.81 -14.74
C ARG A 523 4.75 14.36 -15.93
N VAL A 524 5.36 13.67 -16.88
CA VAL A 524 4.67 13.14 -18.06
C VAL A 524 4.64 11.63 -17.97
N ILE A 525 3.45 11.03 -18.04
CA ILE A 525 3.25 9.57 -18.00
C ILE A 525 2.46 9.15 -19.24
N PRO A 526 3.14 8.78 -20.34
CA PRO A 526 2.44 8.32 -21.54
C PRO A 526 1.72 6.99 -21.31
N VAL A 527 0.49 6.91 -21.84
CA VAL A 527 -0.30 5.70 -21.93
C VAL A 527 -0.40 5.31 -23.40
N PHE A 528 0.27 4.24 -23.79
CA PHE A 528 0.17 3.70 -25.15
C PHE A 528 -0.92 2.64 -25.20
N VAL A 529 -1.97 2.89 -25.99
CA VAL A 529 -3.02 1.91 -26.25
C VAL A 529 -2.80 1.33 -27.65
N LEU A 530 -2.37 0.07 -27.71
CA LEU A 530 -2.16 -0.66 -28.96
C LEU A 530 -3.50 -1.26 -29.41
N SER A 531 -4.19 -0.56 -30.31
CA SER A 531 -5.44 -1.02 -30.91
C SER A 531 -5.14 -1.83 -32.18
N LEU A 532 -5.06 -3.15 -32.02
CA LEU A 532 -4.59 -4.06 -33.06
C LEU A 532 -5.74 -4.90 -33.63
N ALA A 533 -5.80 -4.98 -34.95
CA ALA A 533 -6.66 -5.90 -35.69
C ALA A 533 -5.83 -6.92 -36.45
N ASP A 534 -6.48 -8.04 -36.81
CA ASP A 534 -5.90 -9.16 -37.55
C ASP A 534 -4.67 -9.78 -36.86
N VAL A 535 -4.67 -9.70 -35.53
CA VAL A 535 -3.72 -10.39 -34.64
C VAL A 535 -4.29 -11.72 -34.18
N ASP A 536 -3.45 -12.54 -33.53
CA ASP A 536 -3.90 -13.75 -32.85
C ASP A 536 -5.06 -13.43 -31.90
N ALA A 537 -6.14 -14.22 -31.98
CA ALA A 537 -7.32 -14.00 -31.16
C ALA A 537 -7.04 -14.11 -29.65
N GLN A 538 -5.98 -14.84 -29.29
CA GLN A 538 -5.50 -15.04 -27.92
C GLN A 538 -4.32 -14.14 -27.54
N LEU A 539 -3.98 -13.14 -28.38
CA LEU A 539 -2.87 -12.23 -28.10
C LEU A 539 -3.07 -11.54 -26.75
N MET A 540 -2.08 -11.67 -25.88
CA MET A 540 -2.02 -10.99 -24.60
C MET A 540 -0.59 -10.49 -24.38
N MET A 541 -0.37 -9.74 -23.32
CA MET A 541 0.97 -9.45 -22.82
C MET A 541 1.48 -10.64 -21.98
N GLU A 542 2.69 -10.52 -21.46
CA GLU A 542 3.24 -11.48 -20.50
C GLU A 542 2.30 -11.70 -19.30
N ASP A 543 2.34 -12.90 -18.71
CA ASP A 543 1.50 -13.32 -17.58
C ASP A 543 -0.03 -13.25 -17.79
N GLU A 544 -0.50 -13.42 -19.04
CA GLU A 544 -1.93 -13.36 -19.39
C GLU A 544 -2.61 -12.03 -19.02
N SER A 545 -1.82 -10.96 -19.00
CA SER A 545 -2.27 -9.60 -18.78
C SER A 545 -2.58 -8.88 -20.11
N LEU A 546 -3.45 -7.87 -20.09
CA LEU A 546 -3.65 -6.93 -21.19
C LEU A 546 -2.93 -5.59 -20.95
N ILE A 547 -2.18 -5.53 -19.87
CA ILE A 547 -1.46 -4.34 -19.43
C ILE A 547 -0.03 -4.70 -19.04
N TRP A 548 0.89 -3.80 -19.37
CA TRP A 548 2.23 -3.78 -18.84
C TRP A 548 2.57 -2.37 -18.37
N THR A 549 3.30 -2.26 -17.27
CA THR A 549 3.65 -0.98 -16.65
C THR A 549 5.10 -0.93 -16.25
N SER A 550 5.66 0.28 -16.29
CA SER A 550 6.93 0.67 -15.68
C SER A 550 6.73 1.97 -14.90
N ASN A 551 7.73 2.45 -14.17
CA ASN A 551 7.65 3.65 -13.35
C ASN A 551 7.33 4.95 -14.14
N ASP A 552 7.45 4.93 -15.46
CA ASP A 552 7.31 6.07 -16.37
C ASP A 552 6.33 5.84 -17.54
N VAL A 553 5.83 4.62 -17.77
CA VAL A 553 4.97 4.31 -18.93
C VAL A 553 3.91 3.25 -18.63
N VAL A 554 2.74 3.39 -19.27
CA VAL A 554 1.68 2.38 -19.28
C VAL A 554 1.45 1.93 -20.72
N ILE A 555 1.42 0.62 -20.94
CA ILE A 555 1.12 0.01 -22.24
C ILE A 555 -0.09 -0.89 -22.08
N VAL A 556 -1.12 -0.67 -22.90
CA VAL A 556 -2.38 -1.43 -22.90
C VAL A 556 -2.59 -2.04 -24.27
N LEU A 557 -2.93 -3.32 -24.30
CA LEU A 557 -3.30 -4.04 -25.50
C LEU A 557 -4.82 -4.07 -25.66
N GLU A 558 -5.32 -3.65 -26.82
CA GLU A 558 -6.74 -3.63 -27.18
C GLU A 558 -6.93 -4.30 -28.54
N HIS A 559 -7.95 -5.16 -28.65
CA HIS A 559 -8.39 -5.75 -29.91
C HIS A 559 -9.83 -6.28 -29.80
N GLN A 560 -10.52 -6.46 -30.93
CA GLN A 560 -11.95 -6.86 -30.99
C GLN A 560 -12.21 -8.37 -30.80
N SER A 561 -11.27 -9.15 -30.26
CA SER A 561 -11.57 -10.55 -29.92
C SER A 561 -12.60 -10.58 -28.78
N GLU A 562 -13.57 -11.49 -28.83
CA GLU A 562 -14.67 -11.51 -27.85
C GLU A 562 -14.19 -11.70 -26.41
N LYS A 563 -13.63 -12.88 -26.10
CA LYS A 563 -13.21 -13.26 -24.75
C LYS A 563 -12.03 -14.22 -24.85
N ILE A 564 -10.94 -13.90 -24.15
CA ILE A 564 -9.77 -14.77 -24.07
C ILE A 564 -9.89 -15.61 -22.79
N PRO A 565 -9.93 -16.95 -22.87
CA PRO A 565 -9.92 -17.78 -21.68
C PRO A 565 -8.57 -17.65 -20.97
N LEU A 566 -8.61 -17.34 -19.68
CA LEU A 566 -7.42 -17.24 -18.85
C LEU A 566 -7.18 -18.54 -18.08
N SER A 567 -5.97 -18.68 -17.54
CA SER A 567 -5.56 -19.77 -16.66
C SER A 567 -6.07 -19.59 -15.22
N TYR A 568 -7.06 -18.72 -15.00
CA TYR A 568 -7.69 -18.48 -13.71
C TYR A 568 -9.09 -19.08 -13.66
N VAL A 569 -9.47 -19.62 -12.49
CA VAL A 569 -10.78 -20.20 -12.25
C VAL A 569 -11.43 -19.52 -11.07
N SER A 570 -12.74 -19.31 -11.18
CA SER A 570 -13.62 -19.01 -10.06
C SER A 570 -14.69 -20.09 -10.03
N GLU A 571 -14.70 -20.87 -8.96
CA GLU A 571 -15.54 -22.06 -8.81
C GLU A 571 -15.30 -23.10 -9.91
N THR A 572 -16.31 -23.32 -10.75
CA THR A 572 -16.27 -24.26 -11.87
C THR A 572 -16.00 -23.57 -13.21
N GLU A 573 -15.87 -22.24 -13.22
CA GLU A 573 -15.78 -21.44 -14.44
C GLU A 573 -14.40 -20.81 -14.61
N ARG A 574 -13.85 -20.93 -15.82
CA ARG A 574 -12.64 -20.18 -16.19
C ARG A 574 -12.98 -18.70 -16.31
N ARG A 575 -12.09 -17.85 -15.81
CA ARG A 575 -12.15 -16.40 -16.03
C ARG A 575 -11.73 -16.09 -17.45
N HIS A 576 -12.25 -14.97 -17.94
CA HIS A 576 -11.98 -14.50 -19.29
C HIS A 576 -11.51 -13.05 -19.23
N ALA A 577 -10.51 -12.72 -20.04
CA ALA A 577 -10.16 -11.34 -20.33
C ALA A 577 -11.01 -10.82 -21.49
N ILE A 578 -11.35 -9.53 -21.43
CA ILE A 578 -12.12 -8.83 -22.46
C ILE A 578 -11.22 -7.72 -23.00
N PRO A 579 -10.51 -7.95 -24.12
CA PRO A 579 -9.52 -7.00 -24.64
C PRO A 579 -10.12 -5.65 -25.05
N SER A 580 -11.42 -5.61 -25.38
CA SER A 580 -12.13 -4.37 -25.71
C SER A 580 -12.33 -3.44 -24.51
N GLN A 581 -12.15 -3.89 -23.26
CA GLN A 581 -12.30 -3.07 -22.05
C GLN A 581 -11.02 -2.31 -21.68
N ALA A 582 -10.46 -1.57 -22.64
CA ALA A 582 -9.19 -0.86 -22.47
C ALA A 582 -9.20 0.15 -21.29
N GLN A 583 -10.32 0.82 -21.02
CA GLN A 583 -10.41 1.81 -19.93
C GLN A 583 -10.02 1.26 -18.56
N ARG A 584 -10.47 0.04 -18.24
CA ARG A 584 -10.14 -0.61 -16.98
C ARG A 584 -8.63 -0.86 -16.87
N HIS A 585 -8.02 -1.34 -17.95
CA HIS A 585 -6.59 -1.61 -18.01
C HIS A 585 -5.79 -0.31 -17.92
N ILE A 586 -6.20 0.75 -18.63
CA ILE A 586 -5.59 2.09 -18.49
C ILE A 586 -5.60 2.53 -17.02
N LEU A 587 -6.73 2.40 -16.33
CA LEU A 587 -6.86 2.78 -14.92
C LEU A 587 -6.02 1.90 -13.99
N ALA A 588 -5.96 0.59 -14.22
CA ALA A 588 -5.07 -0.29 -13.44
C ALA A 588 -3.59 0.14 -13.59
N GLY A 589 -3.18 0.52 -14.80
CA GLY A 589 -1.81 0.96 -15.03
C GLY A 589 -1.50 2.31 -14.41
N LEU A 590 -2.40 3.28 -14.59
CA LEU A 590 -2.27 4.58 -13.96
C LEU A 590 -2.32 4.47 -12.43
N ALA A 591 -3.11 3.55 -11.87
CA ALA A 591 -3.12 3.27 -10.44
C ALA A 591 -1.75 2.83 -9.92
N SER A 592 -1.07 1.94 -10.65
CA SER A 592 0.29 1.53 -10.31
C SER A 592 1.32 2.63 -10.51
N VAL A 593 1.31 3.34 -11.64
CA VAL A 593 2.38 4.30 -12.01
C VAL A 593 2.22 5.66 -11.32
N VAL A 594 1.00 6.17 -11.20
CA VAL A 594 0.70 7.46 -10.53
C VAL A 594 0.62 7.26 -9.02
N GLY A 595 -0.21 6.31 -8.58
CA GLY A 595 -0.48 6.09 -7.15
C GLY A 595 0.52 5.16 -6.45
N GLY A 596 1.47 4.55 -7.18
CA GLY A 596 2.35 3.53 -6.61
C GLY A 596 1.58 2.30 -6.09
N LEU A 597 0.35 2.06 -6.56
CA LEU A 597 -0.51 1.00 -6.04
C LEU A 597 -0.07 -0.36 -6.55
N SER A 598 0.21 -1.27 -5.60
CA SER A 598 0.27 -2.70 -5.86
C SER A 598 -1.15 -3.24 -6.07
N ALA A 599 -1.27 -4.29 -6.88
CA ALA A 599 -2.54 -4.98 -6.97
C ALA A 599 -2.86 -5.60 -5.58
N PRO A 600 -4.10 -5.56 -5.07
CA PRO A 600 -4.43 -6.05 -3.73
C PRO A 600 -4.13 -7.54 -3.47
N TYR A 601 -3.77 -8.30 -4.51
CA TYR A 601 -3.36 -9.69 -4.41
C TYR A 601 -1.84 -9.90 -4.56
N GLU A 602 -1.04 -8.86 -4.78
CA GLU A 602 0.42 -8.93 -4.91
C GLU A 602 1.12 -8.47 -3.63
N LYS A 603 2.23 -9.12 -3.29
CA LYS A 603 3.10 -8.75 -2.18
C LYS A 603 4.55 -9.04 -2.53
N ALA A 604 5.49 -8.19 -2.15
CA ALA A 604 6.91 -8.45 -2.32
C ALA A 604 7.34 -9.58 -1.37
N SER A 605 8.17 -10.50 -1.85
CA SER A 605 8.76 -11.52 -0.99
C SER A 605 10.26 -11.56 -1.17
N HIS A 606 10.97 -11.05 -0.17
CA HIS A 606 12.43 -11.16 -0.10
C HIS A 606 12.90 -12.62 -0.12
N VAL A 607 12.13 -13.55 0.47
CA VAL A 607 12.50 -14.99 0.51
C VAL A 607 12.42 -15.62 -0.88
N HIS A 608 11.47 -15.22 -1.71
CA HIS A 608 11.29 -15.77 -3.06
C HIS A 608 12.03 -14.95 -4.13
N GLU A 609 12.60 -13.80 -3.77
CA GLU A 609 13.22 -12.83 -4.70
C GLU A 609 12.29 -12.43 -5.85
N ARG A 610 10.97 -12.47 -5.61
CA ARG A 610 9.93 -12.09 -6.56
C ARG A 610 8.63 -11.70 -5.84
N PRO A 611 7.70 -11.01 -6.52
CA PRO A 611 6.34 -10.87 -6.03
C PRO A 611 5.67 -12.24 -5.84
N VAL A 612 5.01 -12.39 -4.70
CA VAL A 612 4.15 -13.51 -4.33
C VAL A 612 2.70 -13.06 -4.48
N VAL A 613 1.84 -14.00 -4.82
CA VAL A 613 0.42 -13.73 -5.04
C VAL A 613 -0.42 -14.34 -3.92
N ASN A 614 -1.43 -13.61 -3.47
CA ASN A 614 -2.50 -14.03 -2.57
C ASN A 614 -3.84 -13.53 -3.11
N TRP A 615 -4.64 -14.41 -3.71
CA TRP A 615 -5.86 -14.01 -4.40
C TRP A 615 -6.99 -13.58 -3.47
N LEU A 616 -6.83 -13.69 -2.14
CA LEU A 616 -7.87 -13.35 -1.16
C LEU A 616 -8.53 -11.99 -1.42
N TRP A 617 -7.74 -10.94 -1.69
CA TRP A 617 -8.24 -9.58 -1.90
C TRP A 617 -8.40 -9.20 -3.38
N ALA A 618 -8.53 -10.18 -4.27
CA ALA A 618 -8.63 -9.92 -5.71
C ALA A 618 -10.02 -9.47 -6.20
N ALA A 619 -11.03 -9.47 -5.32
CA ALA A 619 -12.38 -9.03 -5.62
C ALA A 619 -12.73 -7.74 -4.84
N GLY A 620 -13.39 -6.80 -5.49
CA GLY A 620 -13.83 -5.53 -4.88
C GLY A 620 -13.69 -4.33 -5.81
N CYS A 621 -13.79 -3.13 -5.24
CA CYS A 621 -13.68 -1.85 -5.93
C CYS A 621 -12.22 -1.48 -6.23
N HIS A 622 -11.64 -2.14 -7.23
CA HIS A 622 -10.32 -1.84 -7.79
C HIS A 622 -10.21 -2.35 -9.24
N PRO A 623 -9.38 -1.73 -10.11
CA PRO A 623 -9.31 -2.11 -11.52
C PRO A 623 -8.46 -3.36 -11.81
N PHE A 624 -7.66 -3.83 -10.84
CA PHE A 624 -6.77 -4.99 -11.02
C PHE A 624 -7.53 -6.30 -11.29
N GLY A 625 -6.99 -7.14 -12.18
CA GLY A 625 -7.62 -8.37 -12.65
C GLY A 625 -7.06 -9.64 -12.01
N PRO A 626 -7.65 -10.82 -12.25
CA PRO A 626 -8.77 -11.11 -13.15
C PRO A 626 -10.12 -11.24 -12.43
N PHE A 627 -10.15 -11.07 -11.11
CA PHE A 627 -11.34 -11.34 -10.29
C PHE A 627 -12.19 -10.11 -9.99
N SER A 628 -11.66 -8.88 -10.07
CA SER A 628 -12.48 -7.67 -10.11
C SER A 628 -12.96 -7.36 -11.54
N ASN A 629 -13.94 -6.47 -11.67
CA ASN A 629 -14.47 -5.98 -12.94
C ASN A 629 -14.87 -4.50 -12.88
N THR A 630 -14.20 -3.71 -12.05
CA THR A 630 -14.50 -2.29 -11.86
C THR A 630 -13.49 -1.41 -12.58
N SER A 631 -13.90 -0.19 -12.91
CA SER A 631 -13.03 0.87 -13.44
C SER A 631 -12.96 2.04 -12.46
N GLN A 632 -12.94 1.72 -11.17
CA GLN A 632 -12.96 2.67 -10.06
C GLN A 632 -11.93 2.25 -9.04
N ILE A 633 -11.49 3.22 -8.24
CA ILE A 633 -10.58 3.02 -7.13
C ILE A 633 -11.33 3.35 -5.84
N SER A 634 -11.29 2.43 -4.87
CA SER A 634 -11.88 2.65 -3.55
C SER A 634 -11.21 3.80 -2.80
N GLN A 635 -11.93 4.41 -1.85
CA GLN A 635 -11.36 5.42 -0.95
C GLN A 635 -10.20 4.87 -0.13
N MET A 636 -10.25 3.58 0.25
CA MET A 636 -9.12 2.91 0.91
C MET A 636 -7.84 2.95 0.04
N LEU A 637 -7.93 2.54 -1.23
CA LEU A 637 -6.77 2.55 -2.13
C LEU A 637 -6.38 3.97 -2.55
N GLN A 638 -7.33 4.91 -2.56
CA GLN A 638 -7.03 6.33 -2.73
C GLN A 638 -6.09 6.83 -1.63
N ASP A 639 -6.43 6.56 -0.37
CA ASP A 639 -5.62 6.96 0.77
C ASP A 639 -4.22 6.31 0.71
N VAL A 640 -4.16 5.01 0.33
CA VAL A 640 -2.88 4.31 0.10
C VAL A 640 -2.06 5.01 -0.97
N ALA A 641 -2.66 5.40 -2.11
CA ALA A 641 -1.95 6.06 -3.21
C ALA A 641 -1.32 7.39 -2.75
N LEU A 642 -2.09 8.22 -2.04
CA LEU A 642 -1.60 9.48 -1.49
C LEU A 642 -0.46 9.25 -0.51
N ARG A 643 -0.60 8.25 0.37
CA ARG A 643 0.40 7.89 1.38
C ARG A 643 1.68 7.31 0.77
N ASN A 644 1.60 6.53 -0.30
CA ASN A 644 2.77 5.97 -0.98
C ASN A 644 3.73 7.05 -1.49
N SER A 645 3.21 8.15 -2.03
CA SER A 645 4.04 9.28 -2.45
C SER A 645 4.74 9.99 -1.27
N ILE A 646 4.06 10.06 -0.10
CA ILE A 646 4.66 10.59 1.14
C ILE A 646 5.78 9.64 1.59
N TYR A 647 5.53 8.33 1.56
CA TYR A 647 6.49 7.31 1.97
C TYR A 647 7.75 7.34 1.11
N ALA A 648 7.60 7.36 -0.22
CA ALA A 648 8.74 7.44 -1.13
C ALA A 648 9.60 8.69 -0.90
N ARG A 649 8.99 9.84 -0.55
CA ARG A 649 9.73 11.08 -0.26
C ARG A 649 10.49 11.02 1.05
N VAL A 650 9.87 10.48 2.10
CA VAL A 650 10.50 10.31 3.41
C VAL A 650 11.63 9.29 3.30
N ASP A 651 11.37 8.15 2.67
CA ASP A 651 12.38 7.13 2.39
C ASP A 651 13.60 7.73 1.68
N SER A 652 13.38 8.44 0.56
CA SER A 652 14.46 9.09 -0.17
C SER A 652 15.20 10.14 0.67
N ALA A 653 14.49 10.90 1.50
CA ALA A 653 15.11 11.87 2.40
C ALA A 653 15.98 11.21 3.47
N LEU A 654 15.50 10.12 4.09
CA LEU A 654 16.22 9.38 5.12
C LEU A 654 17.46 8.70 4.55
N HIS A 655 17.38 8.08 3.37
CA HIS A 655 18.54 7.56 2.64
C HIS A 655 19.58 8.65 2.39
N ARG A 656 19.16 9.84 1.90
CA ARG A 656 20.09 10.98 1.69
C ARG A 656 20.74 11.46 2.96
N ILE A 657 20.02 11.49 4.08
CA ILE A 657 20.57 11.91 5.38
C ILE A 657 21.62 10.91 5.84
N ARG A 658 21.37 9.61 5.70
CA ARG A 658 22.34 8.55 6.02
C ARG A 658 23.58 8.67 5.15
N ASP A 659 23.42 8.77 3.83
CA ASP A 659 24.53 8.99 2.89
C ASP A 659 25.36 10.22 3.26
N THR A 660 24.69 11.33 3.62
CA THR A 660 25.35 12.57 4.03
C THR A 660 26.13 12.37 5.33
N SER A 661 25.53 11.69 6.32
CA SER A 661 26.18 11.37 7.59
C SER A 661 27.40 10.47 7.37
N GLU A 662 27.27 9.43 6.54
CA GLU A 662 28.37 8.53 6.19
C GLU A 662 29.49 9.27 5.46
N ALA A 663 29.18 10.17 4.54
CA ALA A 663 30.17 10.97 3.83
C ALA A 663 30.97 11.88 4.77
N VAL A 664 30.30 12.53 5.74
CA VAL A 664 30.96 13.35 6.76
C VAL A 664 31.82 12.49 7.66
N GLU A 665 31.33 11.33 8.12
CA GLU A 665 32.10 10.41 8.95
C GLU A 665 33.30 9.82 8.21
N ALA A 666 33.16 9.43 6.94
CA ALA A 666 34.24 8.91 6.12
C ALA A 666 35.33 9.97 5.93
N PHE A 667 34.95 11.21 5.64
CA PHE A 667 35.88 12.32 5.57
C PHE A 667 36.60 12.54 6.91
N ALA A 668 35.87 12.50 8.03
CA ALA A 668 36.44 12.60 9.36
C ALA A 668 37.42 11.45 9.61
N ALA A 669 37.10 10.21 9.28
CA ALA A 669 37.98 9.07 9.50
C ALA A 669 39.29 9.14 8.68
N ASP A 670 39.22 9.66 7.45
CA ASP A 670 40.38 9.85 6.58
C ASP A 670 41.34 10.93 7.10
N HIS A 671 40.81 11.99 7.72
CA HIS A 671 41.59 13.19 8.10
C HIS A 671 41.78 13.35 9.63
N LEU A 672 40.98 12.67 10.45
CA LEU A 672 41.07 12.60 11.91
C LEU A 672 41.38 11.18 12.38
N LYS A 673 42.61 10.96 12.83
CA LYS A 673 42.91 9.91 13.82
C LYS A 673 42.96 10.56 15.19
N THR A 674 42.52 9.85 16.23
CA THR A 674 42.64 10.32 17.63
C THR A 674 44.08 10.73 17.94
N SER A 675 44.32 11.50 19.01
CA SER A 675 45.65 11.94 19.46
C SER A 675 46.67 10.81 19.74
N LEU A 676 46.28 9.54 19.55
CA LEU A 676 47.10 8.33 19.66
C LEU A 676 47.30 7.59 18.31
N GLY A 677 46.82 8.13 17.18
CA GLY A 677 46.99 7.54 15.85
C GLY A 677 46.12 6.29 15.59
N GLU A 678 45.19 5.95 16.48
CA GLU A 678 44.24 4.86 16.27
C GLU A 678 43.06 5.32 15.39
N PRO A 679 42.60 4.49 14.43
CA PRO A 679 41.33 4.72 13.77
C PRO A 679 40.21 4.76 14.82
N VAL A 680 39.22 5.63 14.63
CA VAL A 680 38.07 5.75 15.53
C VAL A 680 37.29 4.44 15.52
N LYS A 681 37.66 3.50 16.40
CA LYS A 681 36.82 2.33 16.66
C LYS A 681 35.62 2.78 17.49
N GLY A 682 34.44 2.73 16.88
CA GLY A 682 33.18 2.81 17.62
C GLY A 682 33.17 1.72 18.70
N LYS A 683 33.29 2.11 19.97
CA LYS A 683 33.09 1.15 21.07
C LYS A 683 31.63 0.70 21.04
N LYS A 684 31.40 -0.60 20.86
CA LYS A 684 30.07 -1.21 20.66
C LYS A 684 29.11 -1.09 21.85
N ASN A 685 29.56 -0.70 23.06
CA ASN A 685 28.74 -0.79 24.27
C ASN A 685 28.72 0.51 25.09
N LYS A 686 28.02 1.55 24.61
CA LYS A 686 27.54 2.65 25.46
C LYS A 686 26.04 2.81 25.25
N THR A 687 25.28 2.75 26.33
CA THR A 687 23.81 2.75 26.38
C THR A 687 23.19 4.15 26.35
N THR A 688 24.00 5.19 26.12
CA THR A 688 23.54 6.57 25.93
C THR A 688 24.10 7.05 24.60
N THR A 689 23.21 7.35 23.66
CA THR A 689 23.47 7.92 22.33
C THR A 689 24.10 9.30 22.48
N GLN A 690 25.39 9.35 22.77
CA GLN A 690 26.17 10.58 22.61
C GLN A 690 26.23 10.88 21.11
N LEU A 691 25.73 12.05 20.70
CA LEU A 691 25.75 12.48 19.29
C LEU A 691 27.16 12.26 18.72
N TRP A 692 27.26 11.62 17.55
CA TRP A 692 28.56 11.43 16.91
C TRP A 692 29.27 12.77 16.66
N LEU A 693 28.50 13.85 16.45
CA LEU A 693 28.96 15.24 16.41
C LEU A 693 29.52 15.74 17.77
N GLU A 694 28.82 15.49 18.89
CA GLU A 694 29.26 15.93 20.23
C GLU A 694 30.56 15.26 20.68
N LYS A 695 30.82 14.03 20.21
CA LYS A 695 31.98 13.23 20.62
C LYS A 695 33.33 13.85 20.21
N PHE A 696 33.34 14.76 19.23
CA PHE A 696 34.57 15.32 18.66
C PHE A 696 34.75 16.83 18.86
N TYR A 697 33.68 17.64 18.95
CA TYR A 697 33.81 19.09 18.69
C TYR A 697 33.45 20.05 19.84
N ARG A 698 32.91 19.58 20.98
CA ARG A 698 32.60 20.48 22.11
C ARG A 698 33.83 20.96 22.91
N LYS A 699 35.01 20.39 22.68
CA LYS A 699 36.27 20.85 23.32
C LYS A 699 37.10 21.59 22.30
N THR A 700 37.21 22.91 22.44
CA THR A 700 38.16 23.74 21.68
C THR A 700 39.56 23.16 21.82
N THR A 701 40.15 22.70 20.71
CA THR A 701 41.55 22.22 20.70
C THR A 701 42.43 23.17 19.90
N ASN A 702 43.73 23.17 20.18
CA ASN A 702 44.71 23.95 19.40
C ASN A 702 45.12 23.24 18.09
N LEU A 703 44.43 22.16 17.70
CA LEU A 703 44.69 21.41 16.47
C LEU A 703 43.80 21.98 15.35
N PRO A 704 44.25 21.93 14.08
CA PRO A 704 43.39 22.29 12.96
C PRO A 704 42.20 21.34 12.92
N GLU A 705 41.00 21.90 13.08
CA GLU A 705 39.75 21.15 12.99
C GLU A 705 39.42 20.92 11.51
N PRO A 706 39.01 19.70 11.12
CA PRO A 706 38.80 19.31 9.72
C PRO A 706 37.47 19.84 9.16
N PHE A 707 36.56 20.28 10.04
CA PHE A 707 35.29 20.89 9.67
C PHE A 707 35.21 22.29 10.26
N PRO A 708 34.61 23.25 9.53
CA PRO A 708 34.19 24.51 10.12
C PRO A 708 33.20 24.26 11.26
N HIS A 709 33.37 24.91 12.41
CA HIS A 709 32.37 24.85 13.50
C HIS A 709 30.96 25.22 13.02
N GLU A 710 30.87 26.16 12.07
CA GLU A 710 29.62 26.57 11.43
C GLU A 710 28.93 25.42 10.69
N LEU A 711 29.68 24.50 10.07
CA LEU A 711 29.11 23.31 9.42
C LEU A 711 28.48 22.37 10.46
N VAL A 712 29.21 22.12 11.56
CA VAL A 712 28.78 21.24 12.65
C VAL A 712 27.51 21.78 13.32
N GLU A 713 27.52 23.07 13.69
CA GLU A 713 26.37 23.73 14.31
C GLU A 713 25.15 23.75 13.37
N ARG A 714 25.36 24.01 12.08
CA ARG A 714 24.28 24.00 11.08
C ARG A 714 23.70 22.59 10.87
N LEU A 715 24.55 21.56 10.88
CA LEU A 715 24.09 20.17 10.75
C LEU A 715 23.32 19.71 11.98
N GLU A 716 23.78 20.07 13.19
CA GLU A 716 23.07 19.79 14.45
C GLU A 716 21.69 20.45 14.44
N LYS A 717 21.61 21.74 14.12
CA LYS A 717 20.34 22.46 14.00
C LYS A 717 19.40 21.87 12.94
N TYR A 718 19.96 21.38 11.83
CA TYR A 718 19.18 20.71 10.79
C TYR A 718 18.59 19.39 11.31
N LEU A 719 19.40 18.56 11.98
CA LEU A 719 18.93 17.29 12.56
C LEU A 719 17.87 17.50 13.65
N ASP A 720 18.05 18.51 14.52
CA ASP A 720 17.05 18.87 15.54
C ASP A 720 15.72 19.33 14.90
N SER A 721 15.79 20.15 13.84
CA SER A 721 14.60 20.58 13.11
C SER A 721 13.90 19.43 12.41
N LEU A 722 14.68 18.50 11.86
CA LEU A 722 14.17 17.31 11.19
C LEU A 722 13.51 16.33 12.18
N GLU A 723 14.05 16.19 13.39
CA GLU A 723 13.46 15.38 14.46
C GLU A 723 12.02 15.83 14.72
N GLU A 724 11.79 17.13 14.95
CA GLU A 724 10.45 17.66 15.17
C GLU A 724 9.56 17.53 13.92
N GLN A 725 10.09 17.78 12.71
CA GLN A 725 9.32 17.58 11.46
C GLN A 725 8.86 16.13 11.27
N LEU A 726 9.69 15.14 11.58
CA LEU A 726 9.34 13.72 11.50
C LEU A 726 8.34 13.31 12.58
N VAL A 727 8.45 13.85 13.80
CA VAL A 727 7.44 13.63 14.86
C VAL A 727 6.09 14.20 14.43
N ASP A 728 6.08 15.42 13.89
CA ASP A 728 4.88 16.06 13.37
C ASP A 728 4.30 15.26 12.19
N LEU A 729 5.12 14.78 11.27
CA LEU A 729 4.69 13.93 10.16
C LEU A 729 4.00 12.65 10.65
N SER A 730 4.57 12.00 11.66
CA SER A 730 3.99 10.80 12.28
C SER A 730 2.59 11.10 12.84
N SER A 731 2.41 12.26 13.47
CA SER A 731 1.10 12.70 13.97
C SER A 731 0.08 12.93 12.85
N LEU A 732 0.51 13.59 11.76
CA LEU A 732 -0.35 13.88 10.62
C LEU A 732 -0.78 12.59 9.91
N LEU A 733 0.12 11.62 9.77
CA LEU A 733 -0.19 10.30 9.21
C LEU A 733 -1.15 9.52 10.10
N TYR A 734 -1.00 9.60 11.43
CA TYR A 734 -1.88 8.93 12.38
C TYR A 734 -3.31 9.50 12.36
N ASP A 735 -3.44 10.82 12.28
CA ASP A 735 -4.74 11.52 12.23
C ASP A 735 -5.35 11.54 10.81
N HIS A 736 -4.76 10.81 9.86
CA HIS A 736 -5.20 10.74 8.45
C HIS A 736 -5.17 12.08 7.69
N ARG A 737 -4.31 13.02 8.12
CA ARG A 737 -4.13 14.34 7.50
C ARG A 737 -3.12 14.28 6.35
N LEU A 738 -3.47 13.52 5.31
CA LEU A 738 -2.56 13.22 4.20
C LEU A 738 -2.07 14.46 3.43
N GLN A 739 -2.91 15.49 3.31
CA GLN A 739 -2.52 16.72 2.61
C GLN A 739 -1.45 17.53 3.38
N ASP A 740 -1.59 17.65 4.70
CA ASP A 740 -0.59 18.33 5.52
C ASP A 740 0.69 17.49 5.60
N ALA A 741 0.55 16.16 5.71
CA ALA A 741 1.67 15.22 5.65
C ALA A 741 2.42 15.29 4.30
N HIS A 742 1.71 15.54 3.20
CA HIS A 742 2.30 15.78 1.89
C HIS A 742 3.17 17.04 1.86
N LEU A 743 2.69 18.15 2.42
CA LEU A 743 3.46 19.39 2.50
C LEU A 743 4.70 19.23 3.37
N ASN A 744 4.54 18.60 4.55
CA ASN A 744 5.63 18.34 5.48
C ASN A 744 6.70 17.41 4.87
N SER A 745 6.30 16.28 4.26
CA SER A 745 7.25 15.36 3.59
C SER A 745 7.96 16.00 2.38
N SER A 746 7.28 16.90 1.66
CA SER A 746 7.92 17.68 0.59
C SER A 746 9.01 18.61 1.13
N GLU A 747 8.76 19.25 2.28
CA GLU A 747 9.73 20.11 2.95
C GLU A 747 10.93 19.31 3.47
N ILE A 748 10.68 18.16 4.12
CA ILE A 748 11.73 17.22 4.56
C ILE A 748 12.63 16.82 3.39
N LEU A 749 12.04 16.39 2.27
CA LEU A 749 12.80 16.00 1.09
C LEU A 749 13.61 17.16 0.52
N GLN A 750 13.01 18.34 0.33
CA GLN A 750 13.72 19.51 -0.17
C GLN A 750 14.88 19.91 0.75
N SER A 751 14.64 19.95 2.06
CA SER A 751 15.67 20.30 3.03
C SER A 751 16.82 19.29 3.02
N SER A 752 16.53 17.99 2.91
CA SER A 752 17.57 16.95 2.80
C SER A 752 18.43 17.11 1.55
N ILE A 753 17.83 17.45 0.40
CA ILE A 753 18.56 17.70 -0.85
C ILE A 753 19.50 18.90 -0.69
N PHE A 754 19.01 20.01 -0.12
CA PHE A 754 19.83 21.21 0.10
C PHE A 754 20.96 20.95 1.10
N THR A 755 20.70 20.23 2.18
CA THR A 755 21.72 19.88 3.17
C THR A 755 22.79 18.99 2.55
N GLN A 756 22.42 17.96 1.79
CA GLN A 756 23.37 17.09 1.09
C GLN A 756 24.27 17.90 0.15
N GLN A 757 23.69 18.79 -0.68
CA GLN A 757 24.46 19.65 -1.58
C GLN A 757 25.41 20.59 -0.84
N TYR A 758 24.97 21.16 0.29
CA TYR A 758 25.80 22.02 1.12
C TYR A 758 26.98 21.25 1.72
N VAL A 759 26.72 20.08 2.30
CA VAL A 759 27.76 19.21 2.88
C VAL A 759 28.75 18.79 1.80
N ASP A 760 28.29 18.29 0.65
CA ASP A 760 29.16 17.90 -0.46
C ASP A 760 30.07 19.04 -0.92
N HIS A 761 29.54 20.27 -1.00
CA HIS A 761 30.30 21.45 -1.35
C HIS A 761 31.40 21.76 -0.31
N VAL A 762 31.05 21.73 0.98
CA VAL A 762 32.03 22.00 2.06
C VAL A 762 33.08 20.90 2.10
N LEU A 763 32.69 19.62 2.03
CA LEU A 763 33.62 18.49 2.00
C LEU A 763 34.58 18.57 0.80
N ALA A 764 34.10 19.00 -0.38
CA ALA A 764 34.94 19.19 -1.56
C ALA A 764 35.94 20.34 -1.36
N SER A 765 35.50 21.48 -0.81
CA SER A 765 36.34 22.64 -0.49
C SER A 765 37.43 22.29 0.53
N GLU A 766 37.06 21.66 1.65
CA GLU A 766 38.02 21.28 2.70
C GLU A 766 38.99 20.20 2.21
N ARG A 767 38.53 19.25 1.38
CA ARG A 767 39.42 18.30 0.71
C ARG A 767 40.46 18.99 -0.17
N GLU A 768 40.10 20.07 -0.86
CA GLU A 768 41.05 20.84 -1.68
C GLU A 768 42.05 21.62 -0.81
N LYS A 769 41.61 22.25 0.29
CA LYS A 769 42.49 22.93 1.25
C LYS A 769 43.50 21.96 1.88
N MET A 770 43.06 20.74 2.24
CA MET A 770 43.92 19.75 2.88
C MET A 770 44.88 19.03 1.93
N ARG A 771 44.74 19.16 0.59
CA ARG A 771 45.74 18.63 -0.37
C ARG A 771 47.13 19.23 -0.21
N CYS A 772 47.22 20.43 0.36
CA CYS A 772 48.50 21.13 0.57
C CYS A 772 49.24 20.69 1.85
N CYS A 773 48.63 19.86 2.70
CA CYS A 773 49.17 19.49 4.00
C CYS A 773 49.38 17.97 4.09
N GLU A 774 50.59 17.53 4.41
CA GLU A 774 50.87 16.12 4.75
C GLU A 774 50.75 15.97 6.27
N ILE A 775 49.80 15.15 6.73
CA ILE A 775 49.57 14.90 8.16
C ILE A 775 50.57 13.83 8.62
N GLU A 776 51.66 14.25 9.25
CA GLU A 776 52.59 13.33 9.92
C GLU A 776 52.14 13.04 11.35
N PHE A 777 51.79 11.79 11.62
CA PHE A 777 51.45 11.33 12.97
C PHE A 777 52.73 10.96 13.73
N LYS A 778 53.15 11.81 14.67
CA LYS A 778 54.19 11.45 15.64
C LYS A 778 53.56 10.57 16.72
N TYR A 779 53.81 9.26 16.66
CA TYR A 779 53.56 8.40 17.80
C TYR A 779 54.37 8.92 19.00
N PRO A 780 53.78 9.06 20.20
CA PRO A 780 54.58 9.33 21.38
C PRO A 780 55.55 8.15 21.52
N VAL A 781 56.84 8.42 21.33
CA VAL A 781 57.90 7.47 21.63
C VAL A 781 57.63 7.00 23.05
N GLN A 782 57.37 5.70 23.22
CA GLN A 782 57.03 5.13 24.52
C GLN A 782 58.02 5.67 25.56
N SER A 783 57.52 6.49 26.48
CA SER A 783 58.32 6.95 27.62
C SER A 783 58.92 5.71 28.26
N SER A 784 60.21 5.76 28.58
CA SER A 784 60.96 4.72 29.28
C SER A 784 60.27 4.24 30.56
N GLN A 785 59.31 5.01 31.08
CA GLN A 785 58.38 4.60 32.13
C GLN A 785 57.63 3.29 31.84
N THR A 786 57.25 2.99 30.59
CA THR A 786 56.51 1.74 30.28
C THR A 786 57.37 0.51 30.53
N TYR A 787 58.67 0.58 30.21
CA TYR A 787 59.65 -0.45 30.53
C TYR A 787 59.93 -0.53 32.03
N ILE A 788 59.95 0.61 32.75
CA ILE A 788 60.13 0.65 34.21
C ILE A 788 58.93 0.01 34.93
N TYR A 789 57.69 0.35 34.54
CA TYR A 789 56.49 -0.28 35.11
C TYR A 789 56.39 -1.76 34.76
N GLY A 790 56.76 -2.15 33.54
CA GLY A 790 56.89 -3.55 33.15
C GLY A 790 57.91 -4.31 34.01
N ALA A 791 59.07 -3.71 34.26
CA ALA A 791 60.10 -4.28 35.12
C ALA A 791 59.65 -4.39 36.59
N ILE A 792 58.94 -3.38 37.12
CA ILE A 792 58.38 -3.41 38.47
C ILE A 792 57.32 -4.52 38.61
N LEU A 793 56.46 -4.70 37.60
CA LEU A 793 55.44 -5.76 37.59
C LEU A 793 56.07 -7.16 37.52
N ILE A 794 57.09 -7.34 36.68
CA ILE A 794 57.83 -8.61 36.57
C ILE A 794 58.58 -8.90 37.87
N ALA A 795 59.23 -7.90 38.47
CA ALA A 795 59.91 -8.04 39.76
C ALA A 795 58.91 -8.38 40.88
N GLY A 796 57.76 -7.70 40.92
CA GLY A 796 56.68 -7.99 41.86
C GLY A 796 56.13 -9.40 41.70
N PHE A 797 55.95 -9.88 40.48
CA PHE A 797 55.51 -11.24 40.18
C PHE A 797 56.56 -12.27 40.62
N PHE A 798 57.84 -12.00 40.39
CA PHE A 798 58.94 -12.88 40.82
C PHE A 798 59.03 -12.99 42.34
N VAL A 799 58.88 -11.86 43.05
CA VAL A 799 58.86 -11.84 44.52
C VAL A 799 57.64 -12.59 45.05
N TYR A 800 56.45 -12.36 44.48
CA TYR A 800 55.23 -13.07 44.86
C TYR A 800 55.36 -14.60 44.63
N PHE A 801 55.93 -15.01 43.49
CA PHE A 801 56.18 -16.41 43.17
C PHE A 801 57.21 -17.04 44.14
N LEU A 802 58.30 -16.34 44.45
CA LEU A 802 59.29 -16.82 45.43
C LEU A 802 58.69 -16.95 46.83
N VAL A 803 57.89 -15.99 47.27
CA VAL A 803 57.17 -16.08 48.55
C VAL A 803 56.27 -17.30 48.53
N ILE A 804 55.42 -17.52 47.52
CA ILE A 804 54.55 -18.71 47.48
C ILE A 804 55.35 -20.02 47.43
N PHE A 805 56.42 -20.07 46.64
CA PHE A 805 57.24 -21.27 46.51
C PHE A 805 57.95 -21.65 47.81
N PHE A 806 58.42 -20.68 48.59
CA PHE A 806 59.11 -20.92 49.86
C PHE A 806 58.20 -20.89 51.11
N SER A 807 56.97 -20.36 51.01
CA SER A 807 56.00 -20.29 52.12
C SER A 807 55.06 -21.49 52.18
N ASN A 808 55.15 -22.44 51.26
CA ASN A 808 54.27 -23.61 51.22
C ASN A 808 54.88 -24.75 52.07
N PRO A 809 54.39 -25.04 53.29
CA PRO A 809 54.98 -26.02 54.18
C PRO A 809 54.33 -27.38 53.94
N VAL A 810 54.46 -27.93 52.73
CA VAL A 810 54.32 -29.37 52.47
C VAL A 810 55.28 -29.76 51.34
N ARG A 811 56.53 -29.99 51.73
CA ARG A 811 57.35 -31.08 51.20
C ARG A 811 58.21 -31.65 52.30
#